data_AF-A0AAQ3Q167-F1
#
_entry.id   AF-A0AAQ3Q167-F1
#
_cell.length_a   1.000
_cell.length_b   1.000
_cell.length_c   1.000
_cell.angle_alpha   90.00
_cell.angle_beta   90.00
_cell.angle_gamma   90.00
#
_symmetry.space_group_name_H-M   'P 1'
#
loop_
_entity.id
_entity.type
_entity.pdbx_description
1 polymer ?
#
loop_
_entity_poly.entity_id
_entity_poly.type
_entity_poly.pdbx_seq_one_letter_code
_entity_poly.pdbx_strand_id
1 'polypeptide(L)'
;MERAPEKQIPTENLSANVGTLSLDSSSSVPSSATVPMTPEERFALVRSVGEECIQEEELMNLLAKKPTPVCYDGFEPSGRMHIAQGVMKTISVNKLTSAGCSVKIWIADWFAQLNNKMGGDLKKIQTVGRYLIEIWKAVGMNLDKVEFLWSSEEINRRAHEYWPLVMDIARRNTLHRIIRCSQIMGRSEKDELTAAQILYPCMQCADIFFLKADICQLGMDQRKVNVLAREYCDDIKRKNKPIILSHHMLPGLQEGQEKMSKSDPSSSIYMEDEEAEVNVKIKKAFCPPMVVEGNPCLEYLKYMIFPWFGYFEVVRKEENGGTKTYKNMEELISDYESGALHPADLKPALSKALNSILQPVRDHFKNNSEARDLLKTVKIRWSKLYQPQSHIVLQLEDPFTLDEVFEIIKRANNYKSSRPDRITMEFLKKYWESLGGSIIQILNDLQQKLEDLVRINKALITLIPKKEGANYTRDFRPISLEHSIVKLFSKLLANRLALLMRQLLDETQGAFTFGRSNLDYYMSVNKTIWACKRLKQNICMVKVDFEKAFDTLDLSFITEMLIARGFPPKYHMWIKYLLCSSESSLLVNGMLGVPFSHKRGLRQGLNVNYSKTNVLDMGGNLAVANQATTVLGCSLACFPINYLGIPLRDSPILCEDWGKDIVRARESYKSQIGQSKDGSMGSNILNSSPKMGNFRMDVTLLEGCA
;
A
#
# COMPACT_ATOMS: atom_id res chain seq x y z
N MET A 1 -27.79 -64.65 -35.70
CA MET A 1 -26.66 -65.40 -35.11
C MET A 1 -26.63 -65.11 -33.61
N GLU A 2 -25.85 -65.90 -32.86
CA GLU A 2 -25.82 -65.99 -31.39
C GLU A 2 -25.29 -64.71 -30.70
N ARG A 3 -25.57 -64.42 -29.42
CA ARG A 3 -26.53 -64.95 -28.42
C ARG A 3 -26.85 -63.82 -27.40
N ALA A 4 -27.93 -63.96 -26.63
CA ALA A 4 -28.41 -62.97 -25.65
C ALA A 4 -28.29 -63.49 -24.18
N PRO A 5 -28.95 -62.92 -23.15
CA PRO A 5 -28.46 -61.76 -22.41
C PRO A 5 -28.48 -61.92 -20.85
N GLU A 6 -28.17 -60.83 -20.14
CA GLU A 6 -28.53 -60.46 -18.74
C GLU A 6 -28.57 -61.48 -17.56
N LYS A 7 -27.91 -61.07 -16.46
CA LYS A 7 -28.26 -61.25 -15.03
C LYS A 7 -28.35 -62.67 -14.43
N GLN A 8 -27.53 -62.90 -13.38
CA GLN A 8 -28.03 -63.52 -12.15
C GLN A 8 -27.22 -63.13 -10.89
N ILE A 9 -27.93 -63.15 -9.76
CA ILE A 9 -27.55 -63.05 -8.32
C ILE A 9 -28.17 -64.33 -7.67
N PRO A 10 -28.10 -64.65 -6.35
CA PRO A 10 -27.35 -64.12 -5.18
C PRO A 10 -26.70 -65.23 -4.30
N THR A 11 -26.21 -64.89 -3.09
CA THR A 11 -26.39 -65.54 -1.75
C THR A 11 -25.42 -64.87 -0.74
N GLU A 12 -25.79 -64.39 0.46
CA GLU A 12 -26.39 -65.01 1.68
C GLU A 12 -25.43 -65.95 2.45
N ASN A 13 -25.35 -66.04 3.80
CA ASN A 13 -25.81 -65.28 5.01
C ASN A 13 -24.83 -65.69 6.18
N LEU A 14 -24.87 -65.35 7.49
CA LEU A 14 -25.78 -64.70 8.48
C LEU A 14 -24.93 -63.74 9.38
N SER A 15 -25.37 -62.72 10.16
CA SER A 15 -26.66 -62.16 10.62
C SER A 15 -27.10 -62.42 12.10
N ALA A 16 -26.50 -61.69 13.08
CA ALA A 16 -27.08 -61.40 14.41
C ALA A 16 -26.68 -59.95 14.83
N ASN A 17 -27.59 -58.99 15.11
CA ASN A 17 -28.60 -58.87 16.19
C ASN A 17 -27.95 -58.79 17.60
N VAL A 18 -28.31 -57.87 18.51
CA VAL A 18 -29.56 -57.08 18.71
C VAL A 18 -29.23 -55.62 19.12
N GLY A 19 -30.09 -54.62 18.86
CA GLY A 19 -29.89 -53.28 19.45
C GLY A 19 -30.77 -52.09 19.00
N THR A 20 -32.01 -52.29 18.52
CA THR A 20 -32.85 -51.17 18.04
C THR A 20 -33.49 -50.37 19.18
N LEU A 21 -33.46 -49.05 19.10
CA LEU A 21 -34.54 -48.17 19.57
C LEU A 21 -34.61 -46.91 18.69
N SER A 22 -35.82 -46.47 18.35
CA SER A 22 -36.10 -45.45 17.33
C SER A 22 -36.08 -44.02 17.89
N LEU A 23 -35.90 -43.04 16.99
CA LEU A 23 -36.20 -41.64 17.33
C LEU A 23 -37.70 -41.49 17.59
N ASP A 24 -38.03 -40.72 18.62
CA ASP A 24 -39.37 -40.14 18.79
C ASP A 24 -39.24 -38.64 19.10
N SER A 25 -40.15 -37.83 18.57
CA SER A 25 -39.90 -36.40 18.38
C SER A 25 -40.60 -35.51 19.41
N SER A 26 -39.96 -35.24 20.56
CA SER A 26 -40.27 -34.06 21.39
C SER A 26 -39.25 -33.78 22.50
N SER A 27 -38.19 -33.03 22.19
CA SER A 27 -37.46 -32.26 23.21
C SER A 27 -37.07 -30.89 22.67
N SER A 28 -37.89 -29.88 22.99
CA SER A 28 -37.51 -28.48 22.79
C SER A 28 -36.30 -28.19 23.67
N VAL A 29 -35.15 -27.92 23.05
CA VAL A 29 -33.94 -27.45 23.75
C VAL A 29 -34.35 -26.26 24.61
N PRO A 30 -34.15 -26.29 25.93
CA PRO A 30 -34.50 -25.16 26.77
C PRO A 30 -33.69 -23.96 26.33
N SER A 31 -34.38 -22.89 25.91
CA SER A 31 -33.75 -21.58 25.75
C SER A 31 -33.16 -21.23 27.11
N SER A 32 -31.83 -21.18 27.20
CA SER A 32 -31.13 -20.83 28.43
C SER A 32 -31.40 -19.36 28.72
N ALA A 33 -32.44 -19.09 29.51
CA ALA A 33 -32.75 -17.78 30.05
C ALA A 33 -31.51 -17.28 30.80
N THR A 34 -30.78 -16.38 30.16
CA THR A 34 -29.54 -15.83 30.71
C THR A 34 -29.91 -15.02 31.93
N VAL A 35 -29.44 -15.46 33.10
CA VAL A 35 -29.65 -14.75 34.36
C VAL A 35 -29.14 -13.32 34.16
N PRO A 36 -29.97 -12.28 34.40
CA PRO A 36 -29.54 -10.90 34.17
C PRO A 36 -28.34 -10.57 35.05
N MET A 37 -27.19 -10.31 34.42
CA MET A 37 -25.97 -9.92 35.13
C MET A 37 -26.23 -8.68 36.00
N THR A 38 -25.75 -8.71 37.23
CA THR A 38 -25.78 -7.57 38.15
C THR A 38 -25.04 -6.36 37.57
N PRO A 39 -25.37 -5.12 37.98
CA PRO A 39 -24.60 -3.93 37.59
C PRO A 39 -23.09 -4.09 37.83
N GLU A 40 -22.71 -4.76 38.91
CA GLU A 40 -21.35 -5.03 39.34
C GLU A 40 -20.63 -6.01 38.40
N GLU A 41 -21.26 -7.13 38.04
CA GLU A 41 -20.72 -8.08 37.05
C GLU A 41 -20.60 -7.45 35.66
N ARG A 42 -21.60 -6.64 35.26
CA ARG A 42 -21.56 -5.89 34.00
C ARG A 42 -20.43 -4.88 34.01
N PHE A 43 -20.22 -4.17 35.12
CA PHE A 43 -19.12 -3.23 35.29
C PHE A 43 -17.77 -3.95 35.20
N ALA A 44 -17.56 -5.04 35.93
CA ALA A 44 -16.32 -5.82 35.86
C ALA A 44 -16.03 -6.32 34.43
N LEU A 45 -17.04 -6.87 33.74
CA LEU A 45 -16.89 -7.35 32.37
C LEU A 45 -16.55 -6.24 31.37
N VAL A 46 -17.26 -5.11 31.41
CA VAL A 46 -16.98 -3.94 30.54
C VAL A 46 -15.63 -3.30 30.89
N ARG A 47 -15.31 -3.13 32.18
CA ARG A 47 -14.04 -2.56 32.64
C ARG A 47 -12.84 -3.39 32.18
N SER A 48 -12.98 -4.71 32.08
CA SER A 48 -11.97 -5.64 31.54
C SER A 48 -11.71 -5.54 30.02
N VAL A 49 -12.37 -4.62 29.32
CA VAL A 49 -12.13 -4.31 27.89
C VAL A 49 -11.15 -3.13 27.73
N GLY A 50 -11.14 -2.20 28.68
CA GLY A 50 -10.24 -1.06 28.68
C GLY A 50 -8.98 -1.30 29.53
N GLU A 51 -7.87 -0.71 29.11
CA GLU A 51 -6.73 -0.47 29.99
C GLU A 51 -7.07 0.70 30.91
N GLU A 52 -7.42 1.85 30.31
CA GLU A 52 -7.91 3.05 31.00
C GLU A 52 -9.44 3.20 30.90
N CYS A 53 -10.06 3.69 31.97
CA CYS A 53 -11.46 4.16 31.97
C CYS A 53 -11.59 5.58 32.52
N ILE A 54 -12.20 6.50 31.76
CA ILE A 54 -12.48 7.89 32.17
C ILE A 54 -13.99 8.15 32.06
N GLN A 55 -14.78 8.03 33.13
CA GLN A 55 -14.40 7.59 34.48
C GLN A 55 -15.24 6.39 34.98
N GLU A 56 -14.66 5.61 35.90
CA GLU A 56 -15.25 4.36 36.38
C GLU A 56 -16.57 4.57 37.14
N GLU A 57 -16.68 5.63 37.94
CA GLU A 57 -17.94 6.02 38.60
C GLU A 57 -19.04 6.34 37.58
N GLU A 58 -18.71 7.03 36.48
CA GLU A 58 -19.65 7.35 35.41
C GLU A 58 -20.07 6.08 34.66
N LEU A 59 -19.15 5.13 34.44
CA LEU A 59 -19.43 3.84 33.81
C LEU A 59 -20.37 2.98 34.66
N MET A 60 -20.12 2.89 35.96
CA MET A 60 -21.00 2.16 36.89
C MET A 60 -22.39 2.79 36.95
N ASN A 61 -22.46 4.13 37.05
CA ASN A 61 -23.72 4.87 36.98
C ASN A 61 -24.47 4.65 35.67
N LEU A 62 -23.77 4.61 34.53
CA LEU A 62 -24.35 4.35 33.21
C LEU A 62 -24.93 2.94 33.13
N LEU A 63 -24.18 1.92 33.53
CA LEU A 63 -24.60 0.52 33.47
C LEU A 63 -25.80 0.24 34.37
N ALA A 64 -25.86 0.86 35.55
CA ALA A 64 -27.01 0.77 36.46
C ALA A 64 -28.27 1.50 35.94
N LYS A 65 -28.12 2.58 35.17
CA LYS A 65 -29.24 3.46 34.76
C LYS A 65 -29.72 3.27 33.32
N LYS A 66 -28.87 2.76 32.42
CA LYS A 66 -29.18 2.55 31.00
C LYS A 66 -29.09 1.05 30.67
N PRO A 67 -30.22 0.38 30.35
CA PRO A 67 -30.22 -1.06 30.06
C PRO A 67 -29.26 -1.42 28.92
N THR A 68 -29.30 -0.65 27.82
CA THR A 68 -28.45 -0.82 26.63
C THR A 68 -27.63 0.45 26.38
N PRO A 69 -26.40 0.54 26.91
CA PRO A 69 -25.41 1.53 26.48
C PRO A 69 -25.03 1.36 25.02
N VAL A 70 -24.63 2.46 24.36
CA VAL A 70 -24.11 2.49 23.00
C VAL A 70 -22.60 2.70 23.09
N CYS A 71 -21.85 1.65 22.75
CA CYS A 71 -20.42 1.72 22.51
C CYS A 71 -20.14 2.05 21.04
N TYR A 72 -19.01 2.67 20.73
CA TYR A 72 -18.50 2.72 19.35
C TYR A 72 -16.98 2.58 19.26
N ASP A 73 -16.51 2.14 18.11
CA ASP A 73 -15.11 2.20 17.68
C ASP A 73 -15.03 2.50 16.17
N GLY A 74 -13.95 3.13 15.72
CA GLY A 74 -13.81 3.69 14.36
C GLY A 74 -12.56 3.21 13.63
N PHE A 75 -12.74 2.75 12.39
CA PHE A 75 -11.67 2.12 11.61
C PHE A 75 -11.49 2.78 10.24
N GLU A 76 -10.31 3.37 10.00
CA GLU A 76 -9.88 3.80 8.66
C GLU A 76 -9.68 2.58 7.73
N PRO A 77 -10.43 2.44 6.61
CA PRO A 77 -10.22 1.35 5.66
C PRO A 77 -8.95 1.56 4.85
N SER A 78 -7.83 1.08 5.41
CA SER A 78 -6.46 1.53 5.12
C SER A 78 -5.53 0.46 4.55
N GLY A 79 -6.01 -0.78 4.40
CA GLY A 79 -5.24 -1.93 3.91
C GLY A 79 -5.72 -3.22 4.57
N ARG A 80 -4.90 -4.27 4.50
CA ARG A 80 -5.15 -5.54 5.21
C ARG A 80 -5.40 -5.30 6.72
N MET A 81 -6.25 -6.12 7.32
CA MET A 81 -6.55 -6.09 8.76
C MET A 81 -5.52 -6.92 9.53
N HIS A 82 -4.95 -6.35 10.60
CA HIS A 82 -4.07 -7.09 11.51
C HIS A 82 -4.83 -7.63 12.72
N ILE A 83 -4.28 -8.63 13.41
CA ILE A 83 -4.98 -9.41 14.44
C ILE A 83 -5.56 -8.60 15.62
N ALA A 84 -5.01 -7.43 15.95
CA ALA A 84 -5.62 -6.53 16.94
C ALA A 84 -6.93 -5.89 16.43
N GLN A 85 -6.98 -5.50 15.15
CA GLN A 85 -8.20 -4.95 14.52
C GLN A 85 -9.28 -6.02 14.34
N GLY A 86 -8.91 -7.30 14.20
CA GLY A 86 -9.83 -8.43 14.11
C GLY A 86 -10.11 -9.10 15.46
N VAL A 87 -9.25 -10.03 15.87
CA VAL A 87 -9.43 -10.90 17.04
C VAL A 87 -9.63 -10.10 18.34
N MET A 88 -8.71 -9.19 18.67
CA MET A 88 -8.78 -8.43 19.94
C MET A 88 -10.03 -7.52 19.98
N LYS A 89 -10.43 -6.97 18.83
CA LYS A 89 -11.69 -6.24 18.71
C LYS A 89 -12.90 -7.16 18.86
N THR A 90 -12.92 -8.35 18.26
CA THR A 90 -13.99 -9.34 18.45
C THR A 90 -14.15 -9.75 19.91
N ILE A 91 -13.05 -10.00 20.64
CA ILE A 91 -13.08 -10.25 22.10
C ILE A 91 -13.73 -9.06 22.82
N SER A 92 -13.29 -7.84 22.49
CA SER A 92 -13.82 -6.60 23.08
C SER A 92 -15.32 -6.44 22.83
N VAL A 93 -15.77 -6.60 21.58
CA VAL A 93 -17.18 -6.48 21.18
C VAL A 93 -18.05 -7.54 21.86
N ASN A 94 -17.60 -8.80 21.87
CA ASN A 94 -18.35 -9.90 22.48
C ASN A 94 -18.52 -9.71 24.01
N LYS A 95 -17.52 -9.15 24.71
CA LYS A 95 -17.66 -8.74 26.12
C LYS A 95 -18.68 -7.61 26.32
N LEU A 96 -18.72 -6.63 25.43
CA LEU A 96 -19.66 -5.50 25.53
C LEU A 96 -21.11 -5.92 25.25
N THR A 97 -21.35 -6.75 24.24
CA THR A 97 -22.70 -7.18 23.84
C THR A 97 -23.32 -8.15 24.85
N SER A 98 -22.52 -9.03 25.45
CA SER A 98 -22.92 -9.89 26.58
C SER A 98 -23.19 -9.08 27.86
N ALA A 99 -22.39 -8.06 28.16
CA ALA A 99 -22.70 -7.05 29.20
C ALA A 99 -23.91 -6.14 28.87
N GLY A 100 -24.66 -6.43 27.81
CA GLY A 100 -25.92 -5.78 27.47
C GLY A 100 -25.82 -4.59 26.51
N CYS A 101 -24.61 -4.16 26.12
CA CYS A 101 -24.42 -2.98 25.27
C CYS A 101 -24.78 -3.25 23.80
N SER A 102 -25.10 -2.19 23.08
CA SER A 102 -25.04 -2.12 21.61
C SER A 102 -23.69 -1.57 21.19
N VAL A 103 -23.14 -2.04 20.06
CA VAL A 103 -21.82 -1.61 19.57
C VAL A 103 -21.93 -1.13 18.12
N LYS A 104 -21.40 0.05 17.85
CA LYS A 104 -21.34 0.64 16.51
C LYS A 104 -19.92 0.58 15.97
N ILE A 105 -19.73 -0.15 14.88
CA ILE A 105 -18.46 -0.24 14.15
C ILE A 105 -18.50 0.79 13.01
N TRP A 106 -17.79 1.90 13.22
CA TRP A 106 -17.77 3.05 12.32
C TRP A 106 -16.71 2.83 11.23
N ILE A 107 -17.18 2.55 10.03
CA ILE A 107 -16.34 2.37 8.83
C ILE A 107 -15.99 3.77 8.32
N ALA A 108 -14.83 4.25 8.75
CA ALA A 108 -14.41 5.63 8.65
C ALA A 108 -13.80 5.93 7.26
N ASP A 109 -14.60 5.76 6.21
CA ASP A 109 -14.18 5.86 4.81
C ASP A 109 -13.81 7.29 4.38
N TRP A 110 -14.55 8.31 4.80
CA TRP A 110 -14.15 9.71 4.61
C TRP A 110 -12.91 10.08 5.44
N PHE A 111 -12.78 9.56 6.66
CA PHE A 111 -11.58 9.79 7.48
C PHE A 111 -10.32 9.21 6.83
N ALA A 112 -10.40 7.97 6.34
CA ALA A 112 -9.32 7.37 5.56
C ALA A 112 -8.98 8.19 4.29
N GLN A 113 -9.97 8.81 3.65
CA GLN A 113 -9.74 9.71 2.51
C GLN A 113 -9.03 11.01 2.95
N LEU A 114 -9.48 11.65 4.04
CA LEU A 114 -8.87 12.87 4.61
C LEU A 114 -7.42 12.65 5.07
N ASN A 115 -7.08 11.44 5.52
CA ASN A 115 -5.71 11.03 5.87
C ASN A 115 -4.93 10.43 4.68
N ASN A 116 -5.45 10.53 3.45
CA ASN A 116 -4.83 10.08 2.20
C ASN A 116 -4.47 8.57 2.17
N LYS A 117 -5.25 7.71 2.82
CA LYS A 117 -5.13 6.25 2.66
C LYS A 117 -5.54 5.84 1.25
N MET A 118 -4.94 4.78 0.71
CA MET A 118 -5.16 4.31 -0.68
C MET A 118 -5.03 5.42 -1.75
N GLY A 119 -4.21 6.45 -1.48
CA GLY A 119 -4.05 7.61 -2.36
C GLY A 119 -5.27 8.55 -2.44
N GLY A 120 -6.17 8.49 -1.46
CA GLY A 120 -7.43 9.25 -1.44
C GLY A 120 -8.55 8.66 -2.31
N ASP A 121 -8.36 7.46 -2.85
CA ASP A 121 -9.37 6.76 -3.68
C ASP A 121 -10.47 6.15 -2.82
N LEU A 122 -11.61 6.85 -2.73
CA LEU A 122 -12.77 6.40 -1.94
C LEU A 122 -13.33 5.05 -2.40
N LYS A 123 -13.24 4.69 -3.68
CA LYS A 123 -13.71 3.38 -4.17
C LYS A 123 -12.82 2.24 -3.69
N LYS A 124 -11.50 2.46 -3.62
CA LYS A 124 -10.57 1.52 -2.97
C LYS A 124 -10.83 1.42 -1.47
N ILE A 125 -10.98 2.56 -0.79
CA ILE A 125 -11.28 2.61 0.66
C ILE A 125 -12.57 1.84 0.98
N GLN A 126 -13.66 2.07 0.24
CA GLN A 126 -14.93 1.34 0.43
C GLN A 126 -14.83 -0.15 0.07
N THR A 127 -13.93 -0.54 -0.83
CA THR A 127 -13.65 -1.96 -1.11
C THR A 127 -12.88 -2.63 0.03
N VAL A 128 -11.94 -1.91 0.66
CA VAL A 128 -11.29 -2.35 1.91
C VAL A 128 -12.32 -2.46 3.03
N GLY A 129 -13.21 -1.47 3.21
CA GLY A 129 -14.20 -1.47 4.28
C GLY A 129 -15.14 -2.67 4.24
N ARG A 130 -15.58 -3.09 3.04
CA ARG A 130 -16.33 -4.35 2.85
C ARG A 130 -15.50 -5.57 3.26
N TYR A 131 -14.23 -5.65 2.88
CA TYR A 131 -13.32 -6.71 3.33
C TYR A 131 -13.12 -6.74 4.86
N LEU A 132 -13.12 -5.59 5.55
CA LEU A 132 -13.05 -5.55 7.01
C LEU A 132 -14.33 -6.15 7.64
N ILE A 133 -15.51 -5.76 7.14
CA ILE A 133 -16.81 -6.30 7.58
C ILE A 133 -16.85 -7.82 7.42
N GLU A 134 -16.39 -8.36 6.28
CA GLU A 134 -16.35 -9.81 6.05
C GLU A 134 -15.42 -10.56 7.01
N ILE A 135 -14.32 -9.93 7.47
CA ILE A 135 -13.48 -10.52 8.52
C ILE A 135 -14.22 -10.57 9.87
N TRP A 136 -14.85 -9.47 10.30
CA TRP A 136 -15.54 -9.44 11.60
C TRP A 136 -16.71 -10.42 11.66
N LYS A 137 -17.45 -10.59 10.55
CA LYS A 137 -18.44 -11.67 10.40
C LYS A 137 -17.81 -13.06 10.55
N ALA A 138 -16.70 -13.31 9.85
CA ALA A 138 -16.10 -14.66 9.76
C ALA A 138 -15.35 -15.10 11.03
N VAL A 139 -14.75 -14.17 11.78
CA VAL A 139 -13.92 -14.51 12.96
C VAL A 139 -14.74 -14.91 14.19
N GLY A 140 -16.06 -14.65 14.22
CA GLY A 140 -16.92 -14.96 15.37
C GLY A 140 -17.25 -13.75 16.27
N MET A 141 -17.43 -12.57 15.68
CA MET A 141 -18.10 -11.46 16.38
C MET A 141 -19.59 -11.78 16.53
N ASN A 142 -20.16 -11.68 17.73
CA ASN A 142 -21.60 -11.73 17.90
C ASN A 142 -22.19 -10.46 17.28
N LEU A 143 -23.07 -10.61 16.29
CA LEU A 143 -23.64 -9.51 15.51
C LEU A 143 -25.01 -9.02 16.02
N ASP A 144 -25.63 -9.71 16.99
CA ASP A 144 -27.02 -9.47 17.45
C ASP A 144 -27.28 -8.05 17.93
N LYS A 145 -26.21 -7.35 18.36
CA LYS A 145 -26.24 -5.96 18.83
C LYS A 145 -25.16 -5.08 18.17
N VAL A 146 -24.67 -5.48 17.00
CA VAL A 146 -23.58 -4.78 16.28
C VAL A 146 -24.10 -4.10 15.01
N GLU A 147 -23.94 -2.79 14.92
CA GLU A 147 -24.24 -1.98 13.73
C GLU A 147 -22.94 -1.64 12.98
N PHE A 148 -22.81 -2.06 11.72
CA PHE A 148 -21.76 -1.56 10.81
C PHE A 148 -22.27 -0.30 10.10
N LEU A 149 -21.65 0.84 10.35
CA LEU A 149 -22.12 2.15 9.86
C LEU A 149 -21.02 2.84 9.02
N TRP A 150 -21.37 3.30 7.83
CA TRP A 150 -20.44 3.98 6.92
C TRP A 150 -20.42 5.48 7.16
N SER A 151 -19.22 6.06 7.32
CA SER A 151 -19.10 7.48 7.66
C SER A 151 -19.68 8.39 6.58
N SER A 152 -19.38 8.13 5.31
CA SER A 152 -19.93 8.89 4.20
C SER A 152 -21.45 8.76 4.08
N GLU A 153 -22.03 7.57 4.30
CA GLU A 153 -23.48 7.37 4.18
C GLU A 153 -24.27 8.04 5.30
N GLU A 154 -23.87 7.84 6.56
CA GLU A 154 -24.56 8.43 7.72
C GLU A 154 -24.42 9.96 7.74
N ILE A 155 -23.22 10.49 7.49
CA ILE A 155 -23.00 11.94 7.50
C ILE A 155 -23.77 12.60 6.35
N ASN A 156 -23.84 12.01 5.15
CA ASN A 156 -24.69 12.58 4.09
C ASN A 156 -26.18 12.51 4.44
N ARG A 157 -26.66 11.40 5.00
CA ARG A 157 -28.09 11.22 5.37
C ARG A 157 -28.56 12.24 6.41
N ARG A 158 -27.68 12.68 7.33
CA ARG A 158 -27.97 13.64 8.40
C ARG A 158 -26.99 14.82 8.40
N ALA A 159 -26.62 15.31 7.22
CA ALA A 159 -25.62 16.36 7.03
C ALA A 159 -25.93 17.68 7.78
N HIS A 160 -27.22 17.98 7.94
CA HIS A 160 -27.72 19.15 8.66
C HIS A 160 -27.60 19.02 10.20
N GLU A 161 -27.46 17.81 10.74
CA GLU A 161 -27.09 17.58 12.15
C GLU A 161 -25.56 17.66 12.31
N TYR A 162 -24.83 17.00 11.40
CA TYR A 162 -23.41 16.73 11.56
C TYR A 162 -22.50 17.95 11.35
N TRP A 163 -22.63 18.65 10.22
CA TRP A 163 -21.69 19.72 9.89
C TRP A 163 -21.78 20.94 10.82
N PRO A 164 -22.96 21.37 11.31
CA PRO A 164 -23.03 22.40 12.35
C PRO A 164 -22.32 21.99 13.64
N LEU A 165 -22.39 20.71 14.04
CA LEU A 165 -21.67 20.19 15.21
C LEU A 165 -20.15 20.22 15.01
N VAL A 166 -19.64 19.80 13.84
CA VAL A 166 -18.20 19.91 13.50
C VAL A 166 -17.73 21.36 13.59
N MET A 167 -18.53 22.31 13.10
CA MET A 167 -18.21 23.74 13.15
C MET A 167 -18.31 24.32 14.57
N ASP A 168 -19.23 23.84 15.42
CA ASP A 168 -19.33 24.28 16.82
C ASP A 168 -18.16 23.78 17.67
N ILE A 169 -17.68 22.55 17.42
CA ILE A 169 -16.44 22.01 18.00
C ILE A 169 -15.22 22.83 17.53
N ALA A 170 -15.13 23.09 16.23
CA ALA A 170 -14.00 23.82 15.64
C ALA A 170 -13.90 25.27 16.15
N ARG A 171 -15.02 26.01 16.22
CA ARG A 171 -15.02 27.43 16.63
C ARG A 171 -14.73 27.67 18.11
N ARG A 172 -14.85 26.63 18.96
CA ARG A 172 -14.53 26.70 20.40
C ARG A 172 -13.08 26.36 20.70
N ASN A 173 -12.44 25.61 19.82
CA ASN A 173 -11.10 25.09 20.04
C ASN A 173 -10.03 25.94 19.36
N THR A 174 -8.89 26.10 20.04
CA THR A 174 -7.72 26.70 19.40
C THR A 174 -7.13 25.74 18.36
N LEU A 175 -6.58 26.27 17.27
CA LEU A 175 -5.90 25.46 16.25
C LEU A 175 -4.81 24.56 16.86
N HIS A 176 -4.09 25.05 17.88
CA HIS A 176 -3.10 24.28 18.64
C HIS A 176 -3.73 23.09 19.42
N ARG A 177 -4.92 23.26 20.02
CA ARG A 177 -5.65 22.17 20.69
C ARG A 177 -6.09 21.07 19.71
N ILE A 178 -6.40 21.44 18.47
CA ILE A 178 -6.75 20.52 17.38
C ILE A 178 -5.51 19.84 16.79
N ILE A 179 -4.42 20.58 16.52
CA ILE A 179 -3.15 20.02 16.04
C ILE A 179 -2.60 19.00 17.04
N ARG A 180 -2.73 19.23 18.35
CA ARG A 180 -2.36 18.23 19.38
C ARG A 180 -3.04 16.87 19.20
N CYS A 181 -4.24 16.82 18.61
CA CYS A 181 -4.94 15.58 18.31
C CYS A 181 -4.41 14.87 17.04
N SER A 182 -3.39 15.36 16.33
CA SER A 182 -2.89 14.76 15.08
C SER A 182 -2.48 13.28 15.21
N GLN A 183 -2.08 12.86 16.41
CA GLN A 183 -1.62 11.49 16.69
C GLN A 183 -2.71 10.44 16.46
N ILE A 184 -4.00 10.78 16.57
CA ILE A 184 -5.14 9.86 16.37
C ILE A 184 -5.18 9.30 14.94
N MET A 185 -4.71 10.08 13.96
CA MET A 185 -4.59 9.70 12.55
C MET A 185 -3.15 9.29 12.17
N GLY A 186 -2.29 9.05 13.17
CA GLY A 186 -0.90 8.66 12.98
C GLY A 186 0.04 9.78 12.50
N ARG A 187 -0.25 11.05 12.86
CA ARG A 187 0.54 12.23 12.45
C ARG A 187 1.20 12.94 13.64
N SER A 188 2.38 13.49 13.43
CA SER A 188 3.09 14.31 14.42
C SER A 188 2.54 15.74 14.47
N GLU A 189 2.62 16.39 15.63
CA GLU A 189 2.33 17.83 15.79
C GLU A 189 3.35 18.70 15.01
N LYS A 190 4.47 18.11 14.57
CA LYS A 190 5.50 18.69 13.70
C LYS A 190 5.30 18.40 12.21
N ASP A 191 4.29 17.61 11.83
CA ASP A 191 4.02 17.31 10.43
C ASP A 191 3.41 18.51 9.71
N GLU A 192 3.69 18.63 8.42
CA GLU A 192 2.97 19.55 7.52
C GLU A 192 1.55 19.01 7.28
N LEU A 193 0.60 19.44 8.11
CA LEU A 193 -0.80 19.02 8.05
C LEU A 193 -1.60 19.81 6.99
N THR A 194 -2.43 19.10 6.23
CA THR A 194 -3.43 19.72 5.35
C THR A 194 -4.65 20.22 6.15
N ALA A 195 -5.43 21.13 5.56
CA ALA A 195 -6.70 21.59 6.16
C ALA A 195 -7.69 20.43 6.43
N ALA A 196 -7.71 19.42 5.57
CA ALA A 196 -8.46 18.18 5.76
C ALA A 196 -8.07 17.45 7.06
N GLN A 197 -6.78 17.41 7.37
CA GLN A 197 -6.24 16.79 8.59
C GLN A 197 -6.44 17.65 9.84
N ILE A 198 -6.65 18.97 9.70
CA ILE A 198 -7.08 19.85 10.79
C ILE A 198 -8.59 19.65 11.09
N LEU A 199 -9.41 19.36 10.07
CA LEU A 199 -10.83 19.05 10.27
C LEU A 199 -11.07 17.65 10.86
N TYR A 200 -10.18 16.68 10.60
CA TYR A 200 -10.32 15.28 11.04
C TYR A 200 -10.60 15.14 12.55
N PRO A 201 -9.85 15.75 13.51
CA PRO A 201 -10.19 15.64 14.93
C PRO A 201 -11.53 16.30 15.31
N CYS A 202 -11.95 17.36 14.60
CA CYS A 202 -13.25 17.99 14.84
C CYS A 202 -14.40 17.07 14.38
N MET A 203 -14.20 16.36 13.27
CA MET A 203 -15.13 15.35 12.76
C MET A 203 -15.22 14.13 13.69
N GLN A 204 -14.08 13.57 14.13
CA GLN A 204 -14.09 12.41 15.05
C GLN A 204 -14.67 12.76 16.42
N CYS A 205 -14.50 14.02 16.88
CA CYS A 205 -15.19 14.53 18.06
C CYS A 205 -16.71 14.67 17.84
N ALA A 206 -17.16 15.07 16.64
CA ALA A 206 -18.58 15.12 16.28
C ALA A 206 -19.24 13.73 16.22
N ASP A 207 -18.53 12.72 15.70
CA ASP A 207 -19.00 11.34 15.58
C ASP A 207 -19.54 10.80 16.91
N ILE A 208 -18.84 11.06 18.02
CA ILE A 208 -19.21 10.60 19.38
C ILE A 208 -20.63 11.00 19.74
N PHE A 209 -21.00 12.26 19.48
CA PHE A 209 -22.34 12.78 19.77
C PHE A 209 -23.36 12.40 18.68
N PHE A 210 -22.94 12.36 17.42
CA PHE A 210 -23.78 12.07 16.26
C PHE A 210 -24.24 10.61 16.18
N LEU A 211 -23.37 9.67 16.60
CA LEU A 211 -23.69 8.25 16.79
C LEU A 211 -24.46 7.98 18.09
N LYS A 212 -24.50 8.97 18.98
CA LYS A 212 -25.07 8.94 20.34
C LYS A 212 -24.38 7.91 21.24
N ALA A 213 -23.06 7.81 21.14
CA ALA A 213 -22.26 6.91 21.97
C ALA A 213 -22.25 7.40 23.43
N ASP A 214 -22.44 6.46 24.36
CA ASP A 214 -22.18 6.66 25.79
C ASP A 214 -20.75 6.22 26.14
N ILE A 215 -20.19 5.25 25.41
CA ILE A 215 -18.85 4.68 25.63
C ILE A 215 -18.02 4.76 24.34
N CYS A 216 -16.86 5.40 24.42
CA CYS A 216 -15.86 5.48 23.35
C CYS A 216 -14.83 4.36 23.56
N GLN A 217 -14.96 3.25 22.81
CA GLN A 217 -14.15 2.03 22.99
C GLN A 217 -13.04 1.90 21.94
N LEU A 218 -12.26 2.96 21.81
CA LEU A 218 -11.15 3.07 20.86
C LEU A 218 -9.81 2.70 21.50
N GLY A 219 -8.69 2.79 20.78
CA GLY A 219 -7.35 2.53 21.33
C GLY A 219 -6.88 3.62 22.31
N MET A 220 -5.77 3.38 23.01
CA MET A 220 -5.09 4.41 23.82
C MET A 220 -4.53 5.56 22.97
N ASP A 221 -4.22 5.32 21.70
CA ASP A 221 -3.79 6.35 20.74
C ASP A 221 -4.91 7.37 20.40
N GLN A 222 -6.18 6.94 20.45
CA GLN A 222 -7.36 7.76 20.22
C GLN A 222 -7.76 8.63 21.44
N ARG A 223 -7.15 8.41 22.62
CA ARG A 223 -7.45 9.08 23.90
C ARG A 223 -7.56 10.60 23.78
N LYS A 224 -6.67 11.25 23.02
CA LYS A 224 -6.62 12.73 22.88
C LYS A 224 -7.90 13.36 22.31
N VAL A 225 -8.61 12.68 21.39
CA VAL A 225 -9.89 13.19 20.83
C VAL A 225 -11.10 12.80 21.69
N ASN A 226 -11.03 11.65 22.37
CA ASN A 226 -12.05 11.27 23.35
C ASN A 226 -12.07 12.26 24.54
N VAL A 227 -10.89 12.74 24.98
CA VAL A 227 -10.77 13.82 25.96
C VAL A 227 -11.26 15.17 25.40
N LEU A 228 -11.01 15.48 24.12
CA LEU A 228 -11.56 16.68 23.45
C LEU A 228 -13.11 16.70 23.48
N ALA A 229 -13.75 15.54 23.33
CA ALA A 229 -15.20 15.43 23.46
C ALA A 229 -15.70 15.66 24.89
N ARG A 230 -14.93 15.24 25.92
CA ARG A 230 -15.26 15.53 27.32
C ARG A 230 -15.08 17.01 27.67
N GLU A 231 -14.04 17.67 27.15
CA GLU A 231 -13.84 19.12 27.24
C GLU A 231 -15.00 19.88 26.56
N TYR A 232 -15.37 19.50 25.34
CA TYR A 232 -16.49 20.10 24.61
C TYR A 232 -17.84 19.93 25.34
N CYS A 233 -18.03 18.84 26.10
CA CYS A 233 -19.20 18.70 26.98
C CYS A 233 -19.27 19.78 28.06
N ASP A 234 -18.14 20.21 28.63
CA ASP A 234 -18.12 21.31 29.61
C ASP A 234 -18.47 22.66 28.95
N ASP A 235 -17.90 22.94 27.78
CA ASP A 235 -18.18 24.15 26.98
C ASP A 235 -19.67 24.32 26.62
N ILE A 236 -20.38 23.21 26.39
CA ILE A 236 -21.83 23.20 26.12
C ILE A 236 -22.68 22.90 27.36
N LYS A 237 -22.06 22.74 28.54
CA LYS A 237 -22.69 22.41 29.83
C LYS A 237 -23.51 21.10 29.82
N ARG A 238 -23.12 20.14 28.97
CA ARG A 238 -23.72 18.80 28.86
C ARG A 238 -23.23 17.91 30.00
N LYS A 239 -24.12 17.64 30.97
CA LYS A 239 -23.83 16.76 32.12
C LYS A 239 -23.43 15.33 31.73
N ASN A 240 -24.09 14.75 30.73
CA ASN A 240 -23.85 13.37 30.30
C ASN A 240 -22.66 13.32 29.33
N LYS A 241 -21.45 13.27 29.88
CA LYS A 241 -20.19 13.08 29.14
C LYS A 241 -20.07 11.65 28.60
N PRO A 242 -19.36 11.43 27.48
CA PRO A 242 -19.02 10.09 27.03
C PRO A 242 -17.94 9.49 27.95
N ILE A 243 -18.10 8.24 28.36
CA ILE A 243 -17.05 7.47 29.04
C ILE A 243 -16.00 7.09 27.99
N ILE A 244 -14.72 7.27 28.33
CA ILE A 244 -13.59 6.75 27.55
C ILE A 244 -13.25 5.37 28.10
N LEU A 245 -13.15 4.36 27.24
CA LEU A 245 -12.78 2.99 27.61
C LEU A 245 -11.68 2.50 26.64
N SER A 246 -10.50 3.10 26.77
CA SER A 246 -9.41 2.93 25.82
C SER A 246 -8.73 1.57 26.02
N HIS A 247 -8.66 0.77 24.95
CA HIS A 247 -8.03 -0.55 24.98
C HIS A 247 -6.53 -0.49 24.70
N HIS A 248 -5.83 -1.50 25.21
CA HIS A 248 -4.39 -1.66 25.11
C HIS A 248 -3.88 -1.75 23.66
N MET A 249 -2.69 -1.23 23.41
CA MET A 249 -2.07 -1.19 22.08
C MET A 249 -1.19 -2.43 21.87
N LEU A 250 -1.70 -3.44 21.17
CA LEU A 250 -0.95 -4.69 20.99
C LEU A 250 0.35 -4.47 20.17
N PRO A 251 1.53 -4.89 20.68
CA PRO A 251 2.83 -4.59 20.10
C PRO A 251 3.06 -5.30 18.75
N GLY A 252 4.10 -4.85 18.03
CA GLY A 252 4.64 -5.56 16.87
C GLY A 252 5.47 -6.77 17.30
N LEU A 253 5.67 -7.72 16.39
CA LEU A 253 6.45 -8.93 16.66
C LEU A 253 7.98 -8.71 16.78
N GLN A 254 8.50 -7.51 16.56
CA GLN A 254 9.93 -7.21 16.68
C GLN A 254 10.21 -6.39 17.95
N GLU A 255 11.46 -6.44 18.41
CA GLU A 255 11.95 -5.69 19.57
C GLU A 255 11.70 -4.19 19.43
N GLY A 256 11.28 -3.53 20.52
CA GLY A 256 11.01 -2.10 20.56
C GLY A 256 9.76 -1.61 19.80
N GLN A 257 8.91 -2.50 19.29
CA GLN A 257 7.70 -2.11 18.55
C GLN A 257 6.46 -2.03 19.45
N GLU A 258 6.27 -0.86 20.11
CA GLU A 258 5.10 -0.54 20.96
C GLU A 258 3.72 -0.75 20.32
N LYS A 259 3.63 -0.90 18.98
CA LYS A 259 2.40 -1.26 18.27
C LYS A 259 2.68 -1.93 16.92
N MET A 260 1.80 -2.84 16.51
CA MET A 260 1.78 -3.35 15.13
C MET A 260 1.71 -2.22 14.10
N SER A 261 2.50 -2.32 13.04
CA SER A 261 2.57 -1.33 11.97
C SER A 261 2.39 -1.96 10.58
N LYS A 262 1.43 -1.43 9.82
CA LYS A 262 1.19 -1.81 8.41
C LYS A 262 2.41 -1.51 7.52
N SER A 263 3.36 -0.69 7.97
CA SER A 263 4.61 -0.36 7.28
C SER A 263 5.64 -1.50 7.25
N ASP A 264 5.53 -2.49 8.15
CA ASP A 264 6.36 -3.70 8.13
C ASP A 264 5.46 -4.95 8.11
N PRO A 265 5.24 -5.58 6.95
CA PRO A 265 4.44 -6.79 6.82
C PRO A 265 4.99 -8.03 7.55
N SER A 266 6.21 -8.00 8.07
CA SER A 266 6.79 -9.05 8.92
C SER A 266 6.52 -8.84 10.41
N SER A 267 6.38 -7.58 10.85
CA SER A 267 6.01 -7.22 12.24
C SER A 267 4.60 -7.65 12.64
N SER A 268 3.69 -7.72 11.67
CA SER A 268 2.25 -7.76 11.92
C SER A 268 1.63 -9.01 11.30
N ILE A 269 0.81 -9.74 12.07
CA ILE A 269 0.01 -10.86 11.55
C ILE A 269 -1.31 -10.30 11.02
N TYR A 270 -1.67 -10.71 9.82
CA TYR A 270 -2.93 -10.34 9.17
C TYR A 270 -3.97 -11.43 9.33
N MET A 271 -5.24 -11.01 9.37
CA MET A 271 -6.38 -11.89 9.65
C MET A 271 -6.55 -13.04 8.65
N GLU A 272 -6.04 -12.86 7.44
CA GLU A 272 -5.98 -13.89 6.40
C GLU A 272 -4.56 -14.17 5.89
N ASP A 273 -3.56 -14.12 6.77
CA ASP A 273 -2.26 -14.79 6.52
C ASP A 273 -2.44 -16.33 6.56
N GLU A 274 -1.76 -17.05 5.67
CA GLU A 274 -1.78 -18.52 5.64
C GLU A 274 -1.10 -19.12 6.88
N GLU A 275 -1.37 -20.39 7.19
CA GLU A 275 -0.82 -21.05 8.39
C GLU A 275 0.72 -20.98 8.45
N ALA A 276 1.38 -21.26 7.33
CA ALA A 276 2.84 -21.14 7.21
C ALA A 276 3.34 -19.69 7.37
N GLU A 277 2.56 -18.68 6.97
CA GLU A 277 2.92 -17.26 7.13
C GLU A 277 2.86 -16.86 8.62
N VAL A 278 1.84 -17.32 9.36
CA VAL A 278 1.75 -17.17 10.83
C VAL A 278 2.90 -17.87 11.54
N ASN A 279 3.16 -19.14 11.19
CA ASN A 279 4.22 -19.95 11.79
C ASN A 279 5.62 -19.32 11.59
N VAL A 280 5.90 -18.78 10.41
CA VAL A 280 7.17 -18.07 10.13
C VAL A 280 7.29 -16.76 10.90
N LYS A 281 6.19 -16.00 11.06
CA LYS A 281 6.18 -14.74 11.82
C LYS A 281 6.40 -14.97 13.30
N ILE A 282 5.64 -15.86 13.95
CA ILE A 282 5.81 -16.18 15.37
C ILE A 282 7.18 -16.82 15.65
N LYS A 283 7.71 -17.68 14.75
CA LYS A 283 9.08 -18.20 14.88
C LYS A 283 10.12 -17.09 14.97
N LYS A 284 9.99 -16.05 14.13
CA LYS A 284 10.89 -14.88 14.07
C LYS A 284 10.62 -13.81 15.13
N ALA A 285 9.52 -13.88 15.88
CA ALA A 285 9.14 -12.84 16.83
C ALA A 285 10.17 -12.65 17.97
N PHE A 286 10.25 -11.45 18.52
CA PHE A 286 10.94 -11.18 19.77
C PHE A 286 10.27 -11.95 20.91
N CYS A 287 11.06 -12.74 21.65
CA CYS A 287 10.59 -13.63 22.71
C CYS A 287 11.81 -14.08 23.55
N PRO A 288 12.48 -13.15 24.26
CA PRO A 288 13.66 -13.42 25.06
C PRO A 288 13.34 -14.40 26.21
N PRO A 289 14.15 -15.45 26.46
CA PRO A 289 13.91 -16.41 27.53
C PRO A 289 13.96 -15.72 28.91
N MET A 290 13.04 -16.10 29.80
CA MET A 290 12.93 -15.57 31.18
C MET A 290 12.65 -14.05 31.29
N VAL A 291 12.36 -13.36 30.18
CA VAL A 291 12.08 -11.91 30.18
C VAL A 291 10.64 -11.67 29.72
N VAL A 292 9.82 -11.16 30.64
CA VAL A 292 8.37 -10.96 30.44
C VAL A 292 8.04 -9.56 29.91
N GLU A 293 8.76 -8.55 30.35
CA GLU A 293 8.55 -7.16 29.93
C GLU A 293 8.86 -6.97 28.44
N GLY A 294 7.96 -6.28 27.72
CA GLY A 294 8.10 -6.02 26.28
C GLY A 294 8.09 -7.26 25.38
N ASN A 295 7.58 -8.40 25.86
CA ASN A 295 7.59 -9.67 25.13
C ASN A 295 6.26 -9.87 24.36
N PRO A 296 6.21 -9.60 23.04
CA PRO A 296 4.95 -9.60 22.28
C PRO A 296 4.29 -10.99 22.23
N CYS A 297 5.06 -12.08 22.36
CA CYS A 297 4.47 -13.42 22.43
C CYS A 297 3.64 -13.61 23.71
N LEU A 298 4.05 -13.06 24.85
CA LEU A 298 3.29 -13.14 26.11
C LEU A 298 2.09 -12.20 26.12
N GLU A 299 2.22 -11.02 25.51
CA GLU A 299 1.09 -10.09 25.36
C GLU A 299 -0.01 -10.66 24.43
N TYR A 300 0.37 -11.36 23.36
CA TYR A 300 -0.59 -12.08 22.51
C TYR A 300 -1.31 -13.19 23.30
N LEU A 301 -0.63 -13.86 24.24
CA LEU A 301 -1.29 -14.80 25.15
C LEU A 301 -2.30 -14.07 26.06
N LYS A 302 -1.86 -12.99 26.73
CA LYS A 302 -2.65 -12.20 27.69
C LYS A 302 -3.90 -11.56 27.09
N TYR A 303 -3.78 -10.96 25.91
CA TYR A 303 -4.86 -10.13 25.31
C TYR A 303 -5.64 -10.84 24.20
N MET A 304 -5.18 -11.98 23.69
CA MET A 304 -5.91 -12.76 22.68
C MET A 304 -6.17 -14.20 23.11
N ILE A 305 -5.14 -15.00 23.43
CA ILE A 305 -5.32 -16.46 23.59
C ILE A 305 -6.12 -16.82 24.86
N PHE A 306 -5.72 -16.32 26.03
CA PHE A 306 -6.48 -16.58 27.27
C PHE A 306 -7.91 -16.00 27.22
N PRO A 307 -8.16 -14.77 26.73
CA PRO A 307 -9.53 -14.26 26.55
C PRO A 307 -10.37 -14.97 25.47
N TRP A 308 -9.77 -15.78 24.59
CA TRP A 308 -10.47 -16.54 23.55
C TRP A 308 -10.80 -17.98 23.97
N PHE A 309 -9.84 -18.68 24.56
CA PHE A 309 -9.98 -20.11 24.91
C PHE A 309 -10.19 -20.36 26.41
N GLY A 310 -9.83 -19.42 27.29
CA GLY A 310 -9.81 -19.64 28.75
C GLY A 310 -8.64 -20.49 29.27
N TYR A 311 -7.74 -20.95 28.39
CA TYR A 311 -6.56 -21.73 28.72
C TYR A 311 -5.48 -21.58 27.62
N PHE A 312 -4.28 -22.09 27.89
CA PHE A 312 -3.24 -22.26 26.88
C PHE A 312 -2.52 -23.61 27.03
N GLU A 313 -2.51 -24.42 25.97
CA GLU A 313 -1.87 -25.73 25.92
C GLU A 313 -0.50 -25.64 25.23
N VAL A 314 0.56 -26.03 25.94
CA VAL A 314 1.91 -26.17 25.39
C VAL A 314 2.25 -27.65 25.29
N VAL A 315 2.16 -28.20 24.08
CA VAL A 315 2.56 -29.58 23.77
C VAL A 315 4.08 -29.65 23.63
N ARG A 316 4.73 -30.47 24.46
CA ARG A 316 6.18 -30.72 24.43
C ARG A 316 6.45 -32.21 24.49
N LYS A 317 7.69 -32.60 24.18
CA LYS A 317 8.18 -33.94 24.51
C LYS A 317 8.24 -34.15 26.02
N GLU A 318 8.16 -35.40 26.48
CA GLU A 318 8.44 -35.78 27.87
C GLU A 318 9.83 -35.30 28.33
N GLU A 319 10.83 -35.39 27.44
CA GLU A 319 12.20 -34.86 27.62
C GLU A 319 12.24 -33.37 28.03
N ASN A 320 11.24 -32.58 27.64
CA ASN A 320 11.11 -31.14 27.92
C ASN A 320 10.01 -30.85 28.98
N GLY A 321 9.64 -31.84 29.81
CA GLY A 321 8.60 -31.68 30.84
C GLY A 321 7.16 -31.74 30.31
N GLY A 322 6.93 -32.50 29.22
CA GLY A 322 5.62 -32.94 28.77
C GLY A 322 4.64 -31.85 28.33
N THR A 323 3.41 -32.26 28.03
CA THR A 323 2.32 -31.32 27.69
C THR A 323 1.74 -30.68 28.95
N LYS A 324 1.82 -29.35 29.07
CA LYS A 324 1.23 -28.58 30.17
C LYS A 324 0.13 -27.65 29.66
N THR A 325 -0.98 -27.57 30.40
CA THR A 325 -2.09 -26.65 30.12
C THR A 325 -2.20 -25.62 31.22
N TYR A 326 -1.89 -24.37 30.88
CA TYR A 326 -1.95 -23.22 31.77
C TYR A 326 -3.39 -22.69 31.82
N LYS A 327 -3.89 -22.38 33.02
CA LYS A 327 -5.27 -21.86 33.22
C LYS A 327 -5.35 -20.34 33.33
N ASN A 328 -4.23 -19.67 33.60
CA ASN A 328 -4.16 -18.23 33.72
C ASN A 328 -2.76 -17.72 33.30
N MET A 329 -2.58 -16.39 33.28
CA MET A 329 -1.31 -15.79 32.88
C MET A 329 -0.24 -15.90 33.98
N GLU A 330 -0.65 -15.94 35.24
CA GLU A 330 0.21 -15.95 36.42
C GLU A 330 1.02 -17.26 36.49
N GLU A 331 0.36 -18.40 36.27
CA GLU A 331 1.00 -19.72 36.15
C GLU A 331 2.01 -19.76 34.99
N LEU A 332 1.65 -19.16 33.85
CA LEU A 332 2.49 -19.14 32.67
C LEU A 332 3.71 -18.22 32.82
N ILE A 333 3.54 -17.07 33.46
CA ILE A 333 4.61 -16.13 33.77
C ILE A 333 5.60 -16.79 34.75
N SER A 334 5.10 -17.42 35.81
CA SER A 334 5.95 -18.15 36.78
C SER A 334 6.80 -19.24 36.12
N ASP A 335 6.24 -20.04 35.21
CA ASP A 335 7.00 -21.04 34.46
C ASP A 335 7.98 -20.40 33.45
N TYR A 336 7.65 -19.25 32.87
CA TYR A 336 8.51 -18.58 31.89
C TYR A 336 9.71 -17.88 32.54
N GLU A 337 9.50 -17.16 33.64
CA GLU A 337 10.53 -16.46 34.42
C GLU A 337 11.50 -17.44 35.09
N SER A 338 11.01 -18.58 35.59
CA SER A 338 11.84 -19.67 36.13
C SER A 338 12.56 -20.50 35.05
N GLY A 339 12.29 -20.26 33.77
CA GLY A 339 12.86 -21.01 32.64
C GLY A 339 12.23 -22.39 32.41
N ALA A 340 11.22 -22.79 33.19
CA ALA A 340 10.47 -24.04 33.02
C ALA A 340 9.63 -24.09 31.72
N LEU A 341 9.31 -22.92 31.14
CA LEU A 341 8.70 -22.77 29.81
C LEU A 341 9.64 -22.02 28.86
N HIS A 342 10.27 -22.74 27.93
CA HIS A 342 11.23 -22.17 27.00
C HIS A 342 10.54 -21.52 25.76
N PRO A 343 11.06 -20.40 25.20
CA PRO A 343 10.50 -19.76 23.99
C PRO A 343 10.34 -20.69 22.78
N ALA A 344 11.17 -21.73 22.68
CA ALA A 344 11.10 -22.72 21.60
C ALA A 344 9.86 -23.61 21.66
N ASP A 345 9.26 -23.82 22.84
CA ASP A 345 8.01 -24.56 23.03
C ASP A 345 6.79 -23.62 22.96
N LEU A 346 6.93 -22.42 23.55
CA LEU A 346 5.87 -21.40 23.57
C LEU A 346 5.49 -20.94 22.16
N LYS A 347 6.46 -20.68 21.28
CA LYS A 347 6.20 -20.18 19.92
C LYS A 347 5.38 -21.13 19.04
N PRO A 348 5.68 -22.44 18.93
CA PRO A 348 4.81 -23.40 18.25
C PRO A 348 3.40 -23.46 18.83
N ALA A 349 3.24 -23.48 20.15
CA ALA A 349 1.94 -23.51 20.82
C ALA A 349 1.11 -22.24 20.55
N LEU A 350 1.72 -21.05 20.64
CA LEU A 350 1.10 -19.78 20.27
C LEU A 350 0.71 -19.75 18.79
N SER A 351 1.55 -20.30 17.90
CA SER A 351 1.25 -20.41 16.47
C SER A 351 0.03 -21.31 16.23
N LYS A 352 -0.03 -22.49 16.86
CA LYS A 352 -1.19 -23.41 16.82
C LYS A 352 -2.47 -22.68 17.25
N ALA A 353 -2.45 -22.01 18.41
CA ALA A 353 -3.61 -21.30 18.95
C ALA A 353 -4.09 -20.15 18.04
N LEU A 354 -3.17 -19.32 17.54
CA LEU A 354 -3.49 -18.24 16.59
C LEU A 354 -4.07 -18.80 15.28
N ASN A 355 -3.52 -19.88 14.75
CA ASN A 355 -4.01 -20.50 13.53
C ASN A 355 -5.45 -21.04 13.69
N SER A 356 -5.79 -21.62 14.84
CA SER A 356 -7.16 -22.03 15.14
C SER A 356 -8.15 -20.84 15.16
N ILE A 357 -7.75 -19.68 15.71
CA ILE A 357 -8.58 -18.46 15.70
C ILE A 357 -8.77 -17.92 14.28
N LEU A 358 -7.74 -17.96 13.44
CA LEU A 358 -7.80 -17.42 12.07
C LEU A 358 -8.43 -18.38 11.06
N GLN A 359 -8.62 -19.66 11.39
CA GLN A 359 -9.11 -20.66 10.45
C GLN A 359 -10.51 -20.37 9.88
N PRO A 360 -11.53 -19.96 10.68
CA PRO A 360 -12.83 -19.56 10.15
C PRO A 360 -12.76 -18.42 9.12
N VAL A 361 -11.83 -17.48 9.31
CA VAL A 361 -11.60 -16.38 8.36
C VAL A 361 -11.02 -16.91 7.04
N ARG A 362 -10.03 -17.80 7.10
CA ARG A 362 -9.46 -18.44 5.89
C ARG A 362 -10.53 -19.21 5.12
N ASP A 363 -11.36 -19.99 5.81
CA ASP A 363 -12.40 -20.80 5.16
C ASP A 363 -13.53 -19.93 4.59
N HIS A 364 -13.92 -18.82 5.23
CA HIS A 364 -14.83 -17.84 4.62
C HIS A 364 -14.27 -17.27 3.30
N PHE A 365 -13.03 -16.76 3.32
CA PHE A 365 -12.38 -16.19 2.13
C PHE A 365 -11.98 -17.22 1.05
N LYS A 366 -12.07 -18.51 1.35
CA LYS A 366 -11.89 -19.62 0.40
C LYS A 366 -13.22 -20.01 -0.25
N ASN A 367 -14.26 -20.14 0.56
CA ASN A 367 -15.55 -20.74 0.19
C ASN A 367 -16.57 -19.71 -0.34
N ASN A 368 -16.62 -18.51 0.23
CA ASN A 368 -17.48 -17.42 -0.26
C ASN A 368 -16.79 -16.70 -1.45
N SER A 369 -17.44 -16.70 -2.62
CA SER A 369 -16.89 -16.11 -3.85
C SER A 369 -16.75 -14.58 -3.81
N GLU A 370 -17.70 -13.86 -3.21
CA GLU A 370 -17.65 -12.40 -3.10
C GLU A 370 -16.55 -11.97 -2.13
N ALA A 371 -16.51 -12.58 -0.93
CA ALA A 371 -15.45 -12.34 0.04
C ALA A 371 -14.07 -12.63 -0.58
N ARG A 372 -13.91 -13.76 -1.27
CA ARG A 372 -12.68 -14.13 -1.98
C ARG A 372 -12.25 -13.10 -3.02
N ASP A 373 -13.18 -12.46 -3.70
CA ASP A 373 -12.89 -11.49 -4.77
C ASP A 373 -12.65 -10.07 -4.23
N LEU A 374 -13.31 -9.68 -3.13
CA LEU A 374 -12.89 -8.57 -2.28
C LEU A 374 -11.45 -8.79 -1.80
N LEU A 375 -11.12 -9.98 -1.31
CA LEU A 375 -9.77 -10.30 -0.85
C LEU A 375 -8.75 -10.28 -1.99
N LYS A 376 -9.05 -10.83 -3.18
CA LYS A 376 -8.16 -10.68 -4.35
C LYS A 376 -7.85 -9.20 -4.63
N THR A 377 -8.82 -8.31 -4.41
CA THR A 377 -8.73 -6.87 -4.70
C THR A 377 -7.98 -6.08 -3.61
N VAL A 378 -8.11 -6.46 -2.33
CA VAL A 378 -7.36 -5.84 -1.22
C VAL A 378 -5.94 -6.44 -1.08
N LYS A 379 -5.81 -7.74 -1.30
CA LYS A 379 -4.57 -8.53 -1.25
C LYS A 379 -3.89 -8.60 -2.63
N ILE A 380 -4.02 -7.58 -3.49
CA ILE A 380 -3.34 -7.52 -4.81
C ILE A 380 -1.84 -7.57 -4.58
N ARG A 381 -1.32 -8.80 -4.55
CA ARG A 381 0.11 -9.07 -4.55
C ARG A 381 0.59 -8.78 -5.96
N TRP A 382 1.49 -7.82 -6.09
CA TRP A 382 2.24 -7.60 -7.33
C TRP A 382 2.90 -8.89 -7.84
N SER A 383 3.19 -9.85 -6.95
CA SER A 383 3.67 -11.20 -7.28
C SER A 383 2.68 -12.10 -8.05
N LYS A 384 1.43 -11.65 -8.30
CA LYS A 384 0.48 -12.27 -9.24
C LYS A 384 0.42 -11.55 -10.59
N LEU A 385 0.78 -10.26 -10.65
CA LEU A 385 0.93 -9.49 -11.88
C LEU A 385 2.30 -9.70 -12.52
N TYR A 386 3.31 -9.96 -11.69
CA TYR A 386 4.69 -10.23 -12.08
C TYR A 386 5.15 -11.48 -11.32
N GLN A 387 5.51 -12.54 -12.02
CA GLN A 387 6.24 -13.65 -11.38
C GLN A 387 7.71 -13.26 -11.21
N PRO A 388 8.39 -13.73 -10.15
CA PRO A 388 9.83 -13.52 -10.01
C PRO A 388 10.56 -14.25 -11.15
N GLN A 389 11.21 -13.50 -12.04
CA GLN A 389 11.92 -14.11 -13.16
C GLN A 389 13.24 -14.71 -12.64
N SER A 390 13.40 -16.02 -12.83
CA SER A 390 14.57 -16.82 -12.42
C SER A 390 15.93 -16.34 -12.95
N HIS A 391 15.93 -15.35 -13.86
CA HIS A 391 17.11 -14.84 -14.56
C HIS A 391 17.52 -13.42 -14.12
N ILE A 392 16.82 -12.81 -13.15
CA ILE A 392 17.17 -11.48 -12.60
C ILE A 392 18.46 -11.50 -11.75
N VAL A 393 19.03 -12.68 -11.48
CA VAL A 393 20.35 -12.89 -10.85
C VAL A 393 21.50 -12.58 -11.82
N LEU A 394 21.54 -11.35 -12.34
CA LEU A 394 22.76 -10.72 -12.82
C LEU A 394 23.44 -9.97 -11.65
N GLN A 395 24.66 -9.51 -11.91
CA GLN A 395 25.58 -8.82 -10.98
C GLN A 395 25.11 -7.41 -10.57
N LEU A 396 23.86 -7.28 -10.15
CA LEU A 396 23.27 -6.02 -9.70
C LEU A 396 23.89 -5.54 -8.39
N GLU A 397 24.18 -6.46 -7.45
CA GLU A 397 24.71 -6.16 -6.11
C GLU A 397 26.24 -6.09 -6.00
N ASP A 398 26.97 -6.44 -7.07
CA ASP A 398 28.44 -6.49 -7.06
C ASP A 398 29.04 -5.08 -6.82
N PRO A 399 30.29 -4.97 -6.31
CA PRO A 399 31.01 -3.71 -6.27
C PRO A 399 31.04 -3.02 -7.65
N PHE A 400 31.05 -1.69 -7.68
CA PHE A 400 31.35 -0.95 -8.91
C PHE A 400 32.84 -1.09 -9.25
N THR A 401 33.18 -1.13 -10.54
CA THR A 401 34.57 -1.22 -11.04
C THR A 401 35.09 0.12 -11.56
N LEU A 402 36.41 0.30 -11.67
CA LEU A 402 37.00 1.54 -12.19
C LEU A 402 36.52 1.82 -13.63
N ASP A 403 36.47 0.79 -14.48
CA ASP A 403 36.01 0.92 -15.86
C ASP A 403 34.52 1.27 -15.98
N GLU A 404 33.67 0.68 -15.12
CA GLU A 404 32.22 0.97 -15.10
C GLU A 404 31.96 2.44 -14.76
N VAL A 405 32.70 2.99 -13.79
CA VAL A 405 32.62 4.41 -13.39
C VAL A 405 33.25 5.31 -14.47
N PHE A 406 34.42 4.94 -14.99
CA PHE A 406 35.14 5.76 -15.97
C PHE A 406 34.40 5.88 -17.30
N GLU A 407 33.79 4.80 -17.82
CA GLU A 407 32.99 4.86 -19.05
C GLU A 407 31.77 5.79 -18.91
N ILE A 408 31.17 5.89 -17.71
CA ILE A 408 30.09 6.87 -17.44
C ILE A 408 30.64 8.30 -17.51
N ILE A 409 31.80 8.56 -16.88
CA ILE A 409 32.45 9.88 -16.86
C ILE A 409 32.87 10.29 -18.27
N LYS A 410 33.60 9.42 -18.97
CA LYS A 410 34.09 9.57 -20.35
C LYS A 410 32.97 9.90 -21.34
N ARG A 411 31.84 9.16 -21.29
CA ARG A 411 30.65 9.37 -22.16
C ARG A 411 29.80 10.59 -21.77
N ALA A 412 29.98 11.19 -20.59
CA ALA A 412 29.21 12.38 -20.22
C ALA A 412 29.64 13.61 -21.05
N ASN A 413 28.69 14.32 -21.69
CA ASN A 413 29.03 15.56 -22.38
C ASN A 413 29.61 16.61 -21.41
N ASN A 414 30.65 17.30 -21.85
CA ASN A 414 31.26 18.48 -21.23
C ASN A 414 30.29 19.68 -21.27
N TYR A 415 30.72 20.80 -20.69
CA TYR A 415 30.07 22.12 -20.70
C TYR A 415 28.65 22.10 -20.11
N LYS A 416 28.51 21.47 -18.94
CA LYS A 416 27.28 21.47 -18.14
C LYS A 416 27.47 22.26 -16.86
N SER A 417 26.39 22.90 -16.41
CA SER A 417 26.34 23.71 -15.19
C SER A 417 26.95 23.00 -13.98
N SER A 418 27.67 23.76 -13.15
CA SER A 418 28.23 23.28 -11.88
C SER A 418 27.12 22.72 -10.97
N ARG A 419 27.41 21.57 -10.38
CA ARG A 419 26.56 20.87 -9.40
C ARG A 419 26.69 21.52 -8.01
N PRO A 420 25.93 21.07 -6.98
CA PRO A 420 25.99 21.64 -5.63
C PRO A 420 27.38 21.52 -4.99
N ASP A 421 28.11 20.45 -5.32
CA ASP A 421 29.50 20.16 -4.95
C ASP A 421 30.54 20.93 -5.81
N ARG A 422 30.09 21.73 -6.78
CA ARG A 422 30.88 22.44 -7.80
C ARG A 422 31.71 21.56 -8.73
N ILE A 423 31.57 20.23 -8.69
CA ILE A 423 32.35 19.30 -9.50
C ILE A 423 31.74 19.17 -10.91
N THR A 424 32.56 19.44 -11.94
CA THR A 424 32.21 19.26 -13.36
C THR A 424 32.63 17.88 -13.87
N MET A 425 32.08 17.42 -15.00
CA MET A 425 32.51 16.14 -15.58
C MET A 425 33.91 16.26 -16.22
N GLU A 426 34.26 17.47 -16.65
CA GLU A 426 35.54 17.85 -17.23
C GLU A 426 36.66 17.80 -16.19
N PHE A 427 36.38 18.23 -14.95
CA PHE A 427 37.28 18.03 -13.81
C PHE A 427 37.50 16.53 -13.54
N LEU A 428 36.42 15.75 -13.47
CA LEU A 428 36.51 14.29 -13.25
C LEU A 428 37.26 13.56 -14.37
N LYS A 429 37.11 13.98 -15.64
CA LYS A 429 37.89 13.45 -16.77
C LYS A 429 39.37 13.81 -16.68
N LYS A 430 39.70 15.06 -16.35
CA LYS A 430 41.08 15.56 -16.33
C LYS A 430 41.91 14.96 -15.20
N TYR A 431 41.28 14.71 -14.05
CA TYR A 431 41.95 14.23 -12.83
C TYR A 431 41.57 12.79 -12.46
N TRP A 432 41.10 11.99 -13.42
CA TRP A 432 40.66 10.61 -13.17
C TRP A 432 41.77 9.73 -12.57
N GLU A 433 42.98 9.76 -13.13
CA GLU A 433 44.13 8.98 -12.63
C GLU A 433 44.44 9.24 -11.15
N SER A 434 44.17 10.46 -10.65
CA SER A 434 44.44 10.85 -9.26
C SER A 434 43.24 10.67 -8.32
N LEU A 435 42.01 10.64 -8.85
CA LEU A 435 40.78 10.67 -8.05
C LEU A 435 39.94 9.39 -8.16
N GLY A 436 40.15 8.57 -9.20
CA GLY A 436 39.32 7.41 -9.52
C GLY A 436 39.24 6.40 -8.38
N GLY A 437 40.39 6.12 -7.73
CA GLY A 437 40.49 5.24 -6.56
C GLY A 437 39.71 5.73 -5.33
N SER A 438 39.63 7.05 -5.11
CA SER A 438 38.80 7.61 -4.03
C SER A 438 37.31 7.64 -4.40
N ILE A 439 36.98 7.93 -5.66
CA ILE A 439 35.60 7.98 -6.15
C ILE A 439 34.95 6.59 -6.11
N ILE A 440 35.66 5.55 -6.57
CA ILE A 440 35.16 4.16 -6.51
C ILE A 440 35.01 3.68 -5.06
N GLN A 441 35.92 4.04 -4.16
CA GLN A 441 35.80 3.72 -2.74
C GLN A 441 34.52 4.33 -2.16
N ILE A 442 34.27 5.63 -2.37
CA ILE A 442 33.05 6.31 -1.91
C ILE A 442 31.79 5.66 -2.50
N LEU A 443 31.81 5.29 -3.78
CA LEU A 443 30.65 4.64 -4.43
C LEU A 443 30.36 3.23 -3.88
N ASN A 444 31.40 2.48 -3.50
CA ASN A 444 31.27 1.14 -2.90
C ASN A 444 30.98 1.20 -1.40
N ASP A 445 31.47 2.20 -0.66
CA ASP A 445 31.05 2.48 0.73
C ASP A 445 29.54 2.79 0.79
N LEU A 446 29.03 3.58 -0.17
CA LEU A 446 27.59 3.88 -0.29
C LEU A 446 26.72 2.67 -0.63
N GLN A 447 27.29 1.55 -1.11
CA GLN A 447 26.53 0.30 -1.27
C GLN A 447 26.24 -0.37 0.09
N GLN A 448 27.04 -0.08 1.13
CA GLN A 448 26.92 -0.66 2.46
C GLN A 448 26.30 0.31 3.48
N LYS A 449 26.71 1.59 3.46
CA LYS A 449 26.33 2.66 4.40
C LYS A 449 25.35 3.64 3.76
N LEU A 450 24.08 3.25 3.68
CA LEU A 450 23.05 4.01 2.96
C LEU A 450 22.61 5.28 3.70
N GLU A 451 22.89 5.40 4.99
CA GLU A 451 22.70 6.61 5.78
C GLU A 451 23.52 7.80 5.27
N ASP A 452 24.69 7.57 4.66
CA ASP A 452 25.51 8.65 4.09
C ASP A 452 24.85 9.32 2.87
N LEU A 453 23.94 8.65 2.17
CA LEU A 453 23.14 9.28 1.10
C LEU A 453 22.33 10.48 1.63
N VAL A 454 21.86 10.44 2.88
CA VAL A 454 21.10 11.55 3.50
C VAL A 454 21.94 12.84 3.58
N ARG A 455 23.27 12.72 3.68
CA ARG A 455 24.18 13.87 3.72
C ARG A 455 24.39 14.50 2.34
N ILE A 456 24.44 13.68 1.28
CA ILE A 456 24.88 14.10 -0.07
C ILE A 456 23.78 14.14 -1.15
N ASN A 457 22.58 13.58 -0.94
CA ASN A 457 21.50 13.50 -1.94
C ASN A 457 20.69 14.81 -2.11
N LYS A 458 21.44 15.92 -2.24
CA LYS A 458 20.92 17.28 -2.42
C LYS A 458 20.97 17.66 -3.89
N ALA A 459 20.01 18.47 -4.33
CA ALA A 459 19.95 18.99 -5.70
C ALA A 459 19.49 20.45 -5.76
N LEU A 460 20.07 21.22 -6.67
CA LEU A 460 19.68 22.62 -6.93
C LEU A 460 18.75 22.67 -8.14
N ILE A 461 17.51 23.10 -7.94
CA ILE A 461 16.51 23.24 -9.01
C ILE A 461 16.64 24.64 -9.61
N THR A 462 17.16 24.70 -10.83
CA THR A 462 17.18 25.94 -11.65
C THR A 462 16.05 25.94 -12.68
N LEU A 463 15.65 27.12 -13.15
CA LEU A 463 14.52 27.32 -14.07
C LEU A 463 15.01 27.79 -15.44
N ILE A 464 14.74 27.00 -16.49
CA ILE A 464 15.03 27.38 -17.89
C ILE A 464 13.73 27.77 -18.61
N PRO A 465 13.64 28.94 -19.26
CA PRO A 465 12.48 29.33 -20.07
C PRO A 465 12.15 28.32 -21.19
N LYS A 466 10.86 28.10 -21.46
CA LYS A 466 10.36 27.34 -22.63
C LYS A 466 10.21 28.21 -23.88
N LYS A 467 10.14 29.53 -23.68
CA LYS A 467 9.85 30.58 -24.66
C LYS A 467 10.44 31.91 -24.16
N GLU A 468 10.57 32.90 -25.02
CA GLU A 468 10.80 34.29 -24.62
C GLU A 468 9.55 34.88 -23.93
N GLY A 469 9.72 35.87 -23.07
CA GLY A 469 8.60 36.43 -22.28
C GLY A 469 7.95 35.41 -21.33
N ALA A 470 8.74 34.53 -20.71
CA ALA A 470 8.26 33.52 -19.77
C ALA A 470 7.81 34.15 -18.43
N ASN A 471 6.56 34.59 -18.36
CA ASN A 471 6.02 35.32 -17.21
C ASN A 471 5.30 34.44 -16.16
N TYR A 472 5.01 33.17 -16.48
CA TYR A 472 4.33 32.23 -15.57
C TYR A 472 5.22 31.02 -15.24
N THR A 473 5.08 30.43 -14.05
CA THR A 473 5.83 29.22 -13.64
C THR A 473 5.70 28.07 -14.65
N ARG A 474 4.52 27.89 -15.26
CA ARG A 474 4.27 26.92 -16.35
C ARG A 474 5.11 27.14 -17.60
N ASP A 475 5.65 28.34 -17.82
CA ASP A 475 6.51 28.68 -18.95
C ASP A 475 7.99 28.32 -18.71
N PHE A 476 8.35 27.81 -17.52
CA PHE A 476 9.70 27.33 -17.23
C PHE A 476 9.78 25.80 -17.21
N ARG A 477 11.00 25.26 -17.40
CA ARG A 477 11.38 23.88 -17.15
C ARG A 477 12.27 23.86 -15.90
N PRO A 478 11.87 23.19 -14.80
CA PRO A 478 12.78 22.94 -13.69
C PRO A 478 13.84 21.92 -14.12
N ILE A 479 15.10 22.16 -13.72
CA ILE A 479 16.22 21.25 -13.93
C ILE A 479 16.96 21.06 -12.60
N SER A 480 16.97 19.82 -12.12
CA SER A 480 17.66 19.42 -10.89
C SER A 480 19.15 19.16 -11.16
N LEU A 481 20.00 20.03 -10.62
CA LEU A 481 21.45 19.89 -10.58
C LEU A 481 21.83 19.08 -9.32
N GLU A 482 21.98 17.77 -9.50
CA GLU A 482 22.26 16.80 -8.43
C GLU A 482 23.76 16.68 -8.13
N HIS A 483 24.11 16.37 -6.88
CA HIS A 483 25.48 16.05 -6.43
C HIS A 483 26.17 14.99 -7.31
N SER A 484 27.46 15.14 -7.60
CA SER A 484 28.20 14.32 -8.60
C SER A 484 28.21 12.84 -8.24
N ILE A 485 28.63 12.51 -7.02
CA ILE A 485 28.67 11.13 -6.51
C ILE A 485 27.30 10.46 -6.60
N VAL A 486 26.24 11.13 -6.14
CA VAL A 486 24.86 10.60 -6.20
C VAL A 486 24.39 10.44 -7.65
N LYS A 487 24.82 11.32 -8.55
CA LYS A 487 24.54 11.22 -9.99
C LYS A 487 25.33 10.10 -10.69
N LEU A 488 26.51 9.75 -10.19
CA LEU A 488 27.27 8.57 -10.65
C LEU A 488 26.60 7.30 -10.12
N PHE A 489 26.36 7.20 -8.81
CA PHE A 489 25.68 6.08 -8.16
C PHE A 489 24.34 5.74 -8.83
N SER A 490 23.43 6.70 -8.94
CA SER A 490 22.15 6.52 -9.63
C SER A 490 22.29 6.13 -11.10
N LYS A 491 23.32 6.60 -11.81
CA LYS A 491 23.57 6.24 -13.21
C LYS A 491 24.19 4.84 -13.36
N LEU A 492 25.00 4.38 -12.42
CA LEU A 492 25.50 3.01 -12.34
C LEU A 492 24.33 2.02 -12.16
N LEU A 493 23.49 2.25 -11.15
CA LEU A 493 22.29 1.43 -10.91
C LEU A 493 21.37 1.40 -12.15
N ALA A 494 21.10 2.56 -12.76
CA ALA A 494 20.29 2.63 -13.97
C ALA A 494 20.93 1.96 -15.20
N ASN A 495 22.27 1.94 -15.31
CA ASN A 495 22.98 1.19 -16.36
C ASN A 495 22.85 -0.32 -16.16
N ARG A 496 23.07 -0.81 -14.94
CA ARG A 496 22.92 -2.24 -14.59
C ARG A 496 21.49 -2.72 -14.84
N LEU A 497 20.48 -1.93 -14.46
CA LEU A 497 19.08 -2.20 -14.78
C LEU A 497 18.80 -2.22 -16.30
N ALA A 498 19.42 -1.32 -17.07
CA ALA A 498 19.21 -1.21 -18.52
C ALA A 498 19.54 -2.50 -19.29
N LEU A 499 20.46 -3.33 -18.78
CA LEU A 499 20.77 -4.66 -19.33
C LEU A 499 19.59 -5.62 -19.23
N LEU A 500 18.81 -5.56 -18.14
CA LEU A 500 17.66 -6.41 -17.88
C LEU A 500 16.36 -5.89 -18.52
N MET A 501 16.27 -4.61 -18.90
CA MET A 501 15.01 -3.96 -19.34
C MET A 501 14.26 -4.71 -20.46
N ARG A 502 14.97 -5.40 -21.38
CA ARG A 502 14.34 -6.21 -22.44
C ARG A 502 13.68 -7.50 -21.96
N GLN A 503 14.08 -8.02 -20.80
CA GLN A 503 13.50 -9.21 -20.17
C GLN A 503 12.37 -8.83 -19.19
N LEU A 504 12.51 -7.68 -18.53
CA LEU A 504 11.58 -7.15 -17.54
C LEU A 504 10.29 -6.57 -18.15
N LEU A 505 10.35 -6.13 -19.41
CA LEU A 505 9.30 -5.40 -20.12
C LEU A 505 8.82 -6.18 -21.35
N ASP A 506 7.50 -6.20 -21.53
CA ASP A 506 6.83 -6.75 -22.70
C ASP A 506 7.38 -6.19 -24.03
N GLU A 507 7.26 -6.94 -25.12
CA GLU A 507 7.72 -6.53 -26.45
C GLU A 507 7.05 -5.24 -26.95
N THR A 508 5.80 -5.00 -26.55
CA THR A 508 5.05 -3.77 -26.86
C THR A 508 5.59 -2.51 -26.17
N GLN A 509 6.40 -2.62 -25.12
CA GLN A 509 6.95 -1.44 -24.43
C GLN A 509 8.13 -0.83 -25.20
N GLY A 510 7.82 0.04 -26.17
CA GLY A 510 8.81 0.75 -26.99
C GLY A 510 9.59 1.85 -26.24
N ALA A 511 8.93 2.61 -25.37
CA ALA A 511 9.53 3.78 -24.74
C ALA A 511 10.63 3.42 -23.72
N PHE A 512 11.75 4.15 -23.77
CA PHE A 512 12.94 4.00 -22.89
C PHE A 512 13.70 2.66 -22.98
N THR A 513 13.31 1.74 -23.89
CA THR A 513 14.00 0.46 -24.12
C THR A 513 15.09 0.60 -25.19
N PHE A 514 16.33 0.19 -24.89
CA PHE A 514 17.42 0.30 -25.87
C PHE A 514 17.17 -0.56 -27.12
N GLY A 515 17.21 0.07 -28.29
CA GLY A 515 17.00 -0.57 -29.60
C GLY A 515 15.54 -0.80 -30.01
N ARG A 516 14.57 -0.15 -29.34
CA ARG A 516 13.18 -0.01 -29.84
C ARG A 516 12.92 1.46 -30.20
N SER A 517 12.21 1.73 -31.29
CA SER A 517 11.78 3.09 -31.67
C SER A 517 10.32 3.34 -31.29
N ASN A 518 10.00 4.59 -30.95
CA ASN A 518 8.62 5.04 -30.86
C ASN A 518 7.87 4.85 -32.19
N LEU A 519 8.58 4.89 -33.32
CA LEU A 519 7.98 4.71 -34.63
C LEU A 519 7.57 3.26 -34.90
N ASP A 520 8.38 2.28 -34.48
CA ASP A 520 8.04 0.85 -34.61
C ASP A 520 6.72 0.55 -33.90
N TYR A 521 6.50 1.18 -32.75
CA TYR A 521 5.29 1.00 -31.97
C TYR A 521 4.08 1.76 -32.54
N TYR A 522 4.26 2.98 -33.06
CA TYR A 522 3.24 3.64 -33.88
C TYR A 522 2.81 2.76 -35.07
N MET A 523 3.78 2.19 -35.80
CA MET A 523 3.51 1.30 -36.93
C MET A 523 2.83 0.00 -36.51
N SER A 524 3.17 -0.57 -35.36
CA SER A 524 2.50 -1.73 -34.78
C SER A 524 1.03 -1.43 -34.46
N VAL A 525 0.76 -0.35 -33.73
CA VAL A 525 -0.61 0.09 -33.39
C VAL A 525 -1.43 0.38 -34.64
N ASN A 526 -0.90 1.11 -35.63
CA ASN A 526 -1.62 1.42 -36.87
C ASN A 526 -1.88 0.16 -37.74
N LYS A 527 -0.93 -0.80 -37.78
CA LYS A 527 -1.14 -2.09 -38.45
C LYS A 527 -2.23 -2.91 -37.77
N THR A 528 -2.29 -2.93 -36.44
CA THR A 528 -3.33 -3.62 -35.66
C THR A 528 -4.71 -3.00 -35.91
N ILE A 529 -4.84 -1.68 -35.82
CA ILE A 529 -6.07 -0.92 -36.15
C ILE A 529 -6.58 -1.30 -37.55
N TRP A 530 -5.70 -1.22 -38.56
CA TRP A 530 -6.05 -1.55 -39.95
C TRP A 530 -6.43 -3.02 -40.13
N ALA A 531 -5.72 -3.95 -39.48
CA ALA A 531 -6.01 -5.38 -39.53
C ALA A 531 -7.37 -5.71 -38.92
N CYS A 532 -7.68 -5.21 -37.72
CA CYS A 532 -8.96 -5.45 -37.05
C CYS A 532 -10.15 -4.88 -37.84
N LYS A 533 -10.03 -3.68 -38.41
CA LYS A 533 -11.06 -3.10 -39.30
C LYS A 533 -11.23 -3.92 -40.58
N ARG A 534 -10.14 -4.35 -41.22
CA ARG A 534 -10.18 -5.23 -42.42
C ARG A 534 -10.84 -6.58 -42.12
N LEU A 535 -10.63 -7.12 -40.91
CA LEU A 535 -11.24 -8.36 -40.43
C LEU A 535 -12.65 -8.18 -39.82
N LYS A 536 -13.20 -6.96 -39.82
CA LYS A 536 -14.50 -6.61 -39.21
C LYS A 536 -14.64 -7.07 -37.75
N GLN A 537 -13.58 -6.95 -36.96
CA GLN A 537 -13.59 -7.34 -35.54
C GLN A 537 -14.23 -6.25 -34.67
N ASN A 538 -15.20 -6.65 -33.86
CA ASN A 538 -15.89 -5.76 -32.92
C ASN A 538 -15.03 -5.46 -31.68
N ILE A 539 -14.05 -4.58 -31.84
CA ILE A 539 -13.11 -4.18 -30.79
C ILE A 539 -13.32 -2.73 -30.35
N CYS A 540 -12.96 -2.46 -29.09
CA CYS A 540 -12.94 -1.13 -28.48
C CYS A 540 -11.49 -0.81 -28.11
N MET A 541 -10.96 0.31 -28.60
CA MET A 541 -9.58 0.72 -28.34
C MET A 541 -9.55 1.84 -27.30
N VAL A 542 -8.81 1.62 -26.21
CA VAL A 542 -8.60 2.60 -25.15
C VAL A 542 -7.18 3.15 -25.23
N LYS A 543 -7.04 4.43 -25.59
CA LYS A 543 -5.79 5.18 -25.49
C LYS A 543 -5.77 5.88 -24.13
N VAL A 544 -4.83 5.55 -23.26
CA VAL A 544 -4.57 6.29 -22.00
C VAL A 544 -3.34 7.16 -22.19
N ASP A 545 -3.46 8.45 -21.84
CA ASP A 545 -2.34 9.40 -21.78
C ASP A 545 -2.08 9.76 -20.31
N PHE A 546 -0.81 9.94 -19.93
CA PHE A 546 -0.41 10.21 -18.54
C PHE A 546 0.12 11.64 -18.43
N GLU A 547 -0.64 12.54 -17.77
CA GLU A 547 -0.23 13.93 -17.59
C GLU A 547 0.93 14.04 -16.61
N LYS A 548 2.13 14.25 -17.17
CA LYS A 548 3.40 14.27 -16.44
C LYS A 548 3.79 12.80 -16.05
N ALA A 549 5.08 12.43 -16.18
CA ALA A 549 5.78 11.17 -15.82
C ALA A 549 5.79 10.58 -14.35
N PHE A 550 6.35 11.23 -13.31
CA PHE A 550 6.81 10.63 -12.03
C PHE A 550 6.62 11.34 -10.62
N ASP A 551 6.42 12.67 -10.40
CA ASP A 551 6.37 13.33 -9.03
C ASP A 551 5.28 12.77 -8.08
N THR A 552 4.30 12.03 -8.59
CA THR A 552 3.13 11.55 -7.84
C THR A 552 3.10 10.03 -7.72
N LEU A 553 4.19 9.35 -8.10
CA LEU A 553 4.41 7.94 -7.78
C LEU A 553 4.59 7.76 -6.26
N ASP A 554 3.98 6.72 -5.70
CA ASP A 554 4.29 6.26 -4.34
C ASP A 554 5.64 5.53 -4.35
N LEU A 555 6.52 5.90 -3.42
CA LEU A 555 7.84 5.26 -3.25
C LEU A 555 7.70 3.82 -2.71
N SER A 556 6.59 3.55 -2.00
CA SER A 556 6.17 2.22 -1.54
C SER A 556 5.90 1.31 -2.74
N PHE A 557 5.10 1.78 -3.71
CA PHE A 557 4.80 1.04 -4.95
C PHE A 557 6.06 0.64 -5.73
N ILE A 558 7.05 1.54 -5.87
CA ILE A 558 8.32 1.23 -6.54
C ILE A 558 9.06 0.12 -5.78
N THR A 559 9.10 0.20 -4.45
CA THR A 559 9.76 -0.79 -3.59
C THR A 559 9.07 -2.15 -3.69
N GLU A 560 7.73 -2.19 -3.59
CA GLU A 560 6.92 -3.40 -3.71
C GLU A 560 7.04 -4.07 -5.09
N MET A 561 7.05 -3.27 -6.17
CA MET A 561 7.17 -3.76 -7.54
C MET A 561 8.53 -4.41 -7.79
N LEU A 562 9.62 -3.83 -7.28
CA LEU A 562 10.96 -4.44 -7.35
C LEU A 562 11.02 -5.76 -6.57
N ILE A 563 10.51 -5.79 -5.34
CA ILE A 563 10.43 -7.01 -4.52
C ILE A 563 9.61 -8.10 -5.25
N ALA A 564 8.46 -7.76 -5.80
CA ALA A 564 7.58 -8.70 -6.49
C ALA A 564 8.15 -9.25 -7.79
N ARG A 565 8.98 -8.48 -8.51
CA ARG A 565 9.76 -8.97 -9.65
C ARG A 565 10.95 -9.85 -9.25
N GLY A 566 11.29 -9.95 -7.96
CA GLY A 566 12.44 -10.72 -7.48
C GLY A 566 13.78 -9.99 -7.59
N PHE A 567 13.80 -8.65 -7.52
CA PHE A 567 15.07 -7.91 -7.47
C PHE A 567 15.84 -8.20 -6.17
N PRO A 568 17.19 -8.25 -6.23
CA PRO A 568 18.02 -8.51 -5.05
C PRO A 568 17.83 -7.50 -3.90
N PRO A 569 17.94 -7.93 -2.62
CA PRO A 569 17.62 -7.11 -1.45
C PRO A 569 18.38 -5.78 -1.35
N LYS A 570 19.70 -5.79 -1.58
CA LYS A 570 20.51 -4.56 -1.54
C LYS A 570 20.12 -3.64 -2.68
N TYR A 571 19.94 -4.17 -3.89
CA TYR A 571 19.60 -3.35 -5.05
C TYR A 571 18.29 -2.57 -4.86
N HIS A 572 17.22 -3.21 -4.36
CA HIS A 572 15.97 -2.49 -4.12
C HIS A 572 16.03 -1.58 -2.87
N MET A 573 16.90 -1.87 -1.89
CA MET A 573 17.22 -0.92 -0.80
C MET A 573 17.97 0.31 -1.32
N TRP A 574 18.95 0.16 -2.21
CA TRP A 574 19.68 1.29 -2.81
C TRP A 574 18.74 2.23 -3.56
N ILE A 575 17.80 1.69 -4.34
CA ILE A 575 16.74 2.49 -4.98
C ILE A 575 15.86 3.18 -3.93
N LYS A 576 15.36 2.45 -2.91
CA LYS A 576 14.53 3.03 -1.84
C LYS A 576 15.23 4.20 -1.14
N TYR A 577 16.48 4.02 -0.70
CA TYR A 577 17.24 5.06 -0.01
C TYR A 577 17.56 6.25 -0.94
N LEU A 578 17.95 6.01 -2.20
CA LEU A 578 18.20 7.06 -3.19
C LEU A 578 16.97 7.96 -3.43
N LEU A 579 15.76 7.43 -3.30
CA LEU A 579 14.52 8.20 -3.44
C LEU A 579 14.13 8.89 -2.12
N CYS A 580 14.02 8.13 -1.02
CA CYS A 580 13.54 8.66 0.26
C CYS A 580 14.50 9.65 0.94
N SER A 581 15.82 9.58 0.67
CA SER A 581 16.81 10.53 1.20
C SER A 581 16.91 11.84 0.39
N SER A 582 16.11 12.00 -0.66
CA SER A 582 16.33 13.09 -1.62
C SER A 582 15.81 14.44 -1.12
N GLU A 583 16.71 15.43 -1.13
CA GLU A 583 16.45 16.82 -0.80
C GLU A 583 16.62 17.70 -2.05
N SER A 584 15.98 18.86 -2.10
CA SER A 584 16.23 19.88 -3.13
C SER A 584 15.98 21.30 -2.63
N SER A 585 16.65 22.27 -3.24
CA SER A 585 16.45 23.70 -3.02
C SER A 585 16.24 24.40 -4.36
N LEU A 586 15.42 25.44 -4.40
CA LEU A 586 15.28 26.30 -5.58
C LEU A 586 16.48 27.25 -5.70
N LEU A 587 17.01 27.44 -6.91
CA LEU A 587 18.05 28.42 -7.23
C LEU A 587 17.47 29.44 -8.22
N VAL A 588 17.12 30.63 -7.72
CA VAL A 588 16.44 31.69 -8.50
C VAL A 588 17.31 32.93 -8.51
N ASN A 589 17.68 33.39 -9.71
CA ASN A 589 18.55 34.57 -9.92
C ASN A 589 19.86 34.53 -9.09
N GLY A 590 20.41 33.34 -8.89
CA GLY A 590 21.62 33.11 -8.07
C GLY A 590 21.37 32.97 -6.56
N MET A 591 20.18 33.32 -6.06
CA MET A 591 19.80 33.15 -4.66
C MET A 591 19.29 31.73 -4.38
N LEU A 592 19.75 31.15 -3.28
CA LEU A 592 19.38 29.82 -2.81
C LEU A 592 18.16 29.88 -1.87
N GLY A 593 17.08 29.19 -2.24
CA GLY A 593 15.89 29.01 -1.41
C GLY A 593 16.04 27.90 -0.36
N VAL A 594 15.09 27.85 0.57
CA VAL A 594 15.01 26.84 1.65
C VAL A 594 14.98 25.42 1.06
N PRO A 595 15.74 24.45 1.62
CA PRO A 595 15.67 23.05 1.21
C PRO A 595 14.35 22.38 1.60
N PHE A 596 13.91 21.42 0.80
CA PHE A 596 12.75 20.56 1.05
C PHE A 596 13.01 19.11 0.63
N SER A 597 12.41 18.16 1.34
CA SER A 597 12.53 16.72 1.07
C SER A 597 11.40 16.22 0.16
N HIS A 598 11.70 15.28 -0.75
CA HIS A 598 10.69 14.71 -1.66
C HIS A 598 9.86 13.63 -0.95
N LYS A 599 8.63 13.99 -0.53
CA LYS A 599 7.69 13.07 0.17
C LYS A 599 7.01 12.04 -0.75
N ARG A 600 7.03 12.27 -2.07
CA ARG A 600 6.47 11.39 -3.11
C ARG A 600 7.16 11.65 -4.43
N GLY A 601 7.14 10.65 -5.31
CA GLY A 601 7.60 10.75 -6.69
C GLY A 601 9.09 10.65 -6.94
N LEU A 602 9.43 10.59 -8.23
CA LEU A 602 10.79 10.87 -8.71
C LEU A 602 10.90 12.36 -9.04
N ARG A 603 12.10 12.86 -9.36
CA ARG A 603 12.37 14.29 -9.67
C ARG A 603 11.77 14.78 -11.04
N GLN A 604 10.49 14.49 -11.36
CA GLN A 604 9.67 15.01 -12.50
C GLN A 604 8.19 14.51 -12.50
N GLY A 605 7.14 15.38 -12.45
CA GLY A 605 5.65 15.18 -12.29
C GLY A 605 4.95 13.93 -12.81
N LEU A 606 3.92 13.32 -12.15
CA LEU A 606 3.07 12.13 -12.56
C LEU A 606 1.56 12.48 -12.56
N ASN A 607 0.71 11.94 -13.47
CA ASN A 607 -0.77 11.75 -13.32
C ASN A 607 -1.40 11.09 -14.58
N VAL A 608 -2.72 10.85 -14.60
CA VAL A 608 -3.50 10.50 -15.82
C VAL A 608 -4.02 11.78 -16.50
N ASN A 609 -3.90 11.89 -17.82
CA ASN A 609 -4.49 12.97 -18.61
C ASN A 609 -5.86 12.57 -19.18
N TYR A 610 -6.93 12.89 -18.47
CA TYR A 610 -8.29 12.59 -18.93
C TYR A 610 -8.68 13.32 -20.23
N SER A 611 -8.08 14.47 -20.54
CA SER A 611 -8.34 15.24 -21.78
C SER A 611 -7.65 14.68 -23.04
N LYS A 612 -6.65 13.82 -22.87
CA LYS A 612 -5.89 13.15 -23.96
C LYS A 612 -6.06 11.63 -23.96
N THR A 613 -6.69 11.09 -22.93
CA THR A 613 -7.20 9.73 -22.86
C THR A 613 -8.49 9.67 -23.69
N ASN A 614 -8.62 8.69 -24.57
CA ASN A 614 -9.75 8.57 -25.49
C ASN A 614 -10.16 7.10 -25.67
N VAL A 615 -11.45 6.86 -25.85
CA VAL A 615 -12.00 5.56 -26.29
C VAL A 615 -12.41 5.65 -27.75
N LEU A 616 -12.18 4.60 -28.53
CA LEU A 616 -12.56 4.52 -29.94
C LEU A 616 -13.29 3.19 -30.19
N ASP A 617 -14.51 3.27 -30.72
CA ASP A 617 -15.22 2.10 -31.25
C ASP A 617 -14.67 1.76 -32.65
N MET A 618 -14.37 0.47 -32.88
CA MET A 618 -13.87 -0.04 -34.16
C MET A 618 -14.72 -1.21 -34.72
N GLY A 619 -15.95 -1.40 -34.24
CA GLY A 619 -16.89 -2.33 -34.87
C GLY A 619 -18.38 -2.16 -34.52
N GLY A 620 -18.78 -1.05 -33.91
CA GLY A 620 -20.19 -0.70 -33.68
C GLY A 620 -20.76 -1.17 -32.35
N ASN A 621 -19.94 -1.54 -31.36
CA ASN A 621 -20.40 -1.75 -29.99
C ASN A 621 -20.27 -0.46 -29.16
N LEU A 622 -21.01 0.56 -29.62
CA LEU A 622 -21.05 1.89 -29.02
C LEU A 622 -21.49 1.87 -27.55
N ALA A 623 -22.28 0.88 -27.14
CA ALA A 623 -22.67 0.68 -25.74
C ALA A 623 -21.45 0.35 -24.85
N VAL A 624 -20.60 -0.59 -25.26
CA VAL A 624 -19.34 -0.92 -24.55
C VAL A 624 -18.35 0.24 -24.59
N ALA A 625 -18.26 0.96 -25.71
CA ALA A 625 -17.41 2.16 -25.81
C ALA A 625 -17.87 3.27 -24.85
N ASN A 626 -19.18 3.55 -24.81
CA ASN A 626 -19.76 4.54 -23.88
C ASN A 626 -19.58 4.10 -22.41
N GLN A 627 -19.77 2.82 -22.10
CA GLN A 627 -19.50 2.29 -20.77
C GLN A 627 -18.03 2.48 -20.38
N ALA A 628 -17.08 2.22 -21.28
CA ALA A 628 -15.66 2.47 -21.06
C ALA A 628 -15.35 3.97 -20.83
N THR A 629 -15.93 4.89 -21.62
CA THR A 629 -15.77 6.34 -21.38
C THR A 629 -16.29 6.78 -20.01
N THR A 630 -17.39 6.17 -19.56
CA THR A 630 -18.01 6.46 -18.26
C THR A 630 -17.14 5.96 -17.10
N VAL A 631 -16.58 4.75 -17.23
CA VAL A 631 -15.66 4.16 -16.24
C VAL A 631 -14.33 4.91 -16.16
N LEU A 632 -13.82 5.39 -17.30
CA LEU A 632 -12.52 6.05 -17.43
C LEU A 632 -12.56 7.58 -17.30
N GLY A 633 -13.74 8.21 -17.28
CA GLY A 633 -13.89 9.67 -17.16
C GLY A 633 -13.30 10.45 -18.34
N CYS A 634 -13.41 9.91 -19.56
CA CYS A 634 -12.77 10.44 -20.76
C CYS A 634 -13.74 10.52 -21.96
N SER A 635 -13.30 11.04 -23.11
CA SER A 635 -14.16 11.18 -24.29
C SER A 635 -14.11 9.97 -25.23
N LEU A 636 -15.22 9.71 -25.91
CA LEU A 636 -15.21 8.96 -27.17
C LEU A 636 -14.49 9.80 -28.24
N ALA A 637 -13.79 9.16 -29.16
CA ALA A 637 -13.11 9.79 -30.28
C ALA A 637 -13.28 8.97 -31.57
N CYS A 638 -13.07 9.63 -32.70
CA CYS A 638 -13.04 9.03 -34.03
C CYS A 638 -11.64 9.24 -34.64
N PHE A 639 -11.27 8.43 -35.64
CA PHE A 639 -10.03 8.65 -36.38
C PHE A 639 -10.13 9.90 -37.29
N PRO A 640 -9.01 10.60 -37.56
CA PRO A 640 -7.66 10.33 -37.06
C PRO A 640 -7.42 10.85 -35.64
N ILE A 641 -6.59 10.15 -34.85
CA ILE A 641 -6.17 10.60 -33.50
C ILE A 641 -4.65 10.75 -33.39
N ASN A 642 -4.20 11.82 -32.72
CA ASN A 642 -2.79 12.02 -32.45
C ASN A 642 -2.26 11.02 -31.41
N TYR A 643 -1.20 10.29 -31.78
CA TYR A 643 -0.49 9.31 -30.96
C TYR A 643 1.02 9.43 -31.18
N LEU A 644 1.79 9.59 -30.11
CA LEU A 644 3.25 9.84 -30.14
C LEU A 644 3.70 11.05 -31.01
N GLY A 645 2.77 11.90 -31.45
CA GLY A 645 2.99 13.06 -32.33
C GLY A 645 2.51 12.88 -33.77
N ILE A 646 2.08 11.67 -34.16
CA ILE A 646 1.68 11.29 -35.52
C ILE A 646 0.17 10.94 -35.52
N PRO A 647 -0.62 11.23 -36.57
CA PRO A 647 -2.04 10.88 -36.62
C PRO A 647 -2.24 9.40 -36.98
N LEU A 648 -2.70 8.57 -36.04
CA LEU A 648 -3.19 7.22 -36.36
C LEU A 648 -4.44 7.34 -37.24
N ARG A 649 -4.52 6.49 -38.26
CA ARG A 649 -5.69 6.35 -39.15
C ARG A 649 -6.23 4.93 -39.11
N ASP A 650 -7.50 4.76 -39.44
CA ASP A 650 -8.14 3.47 -39.73
C ASP A 650 -8.12 3.15 -41.24
N SER A 651 -7.09 3.66 -41.93
CA SER A 651 -6.76 3.47 -43.33
C SER A 651 -5.30 3.01 -43.46
N PRO A 652 -4.85 2.57 -44.65
CA PRO A 652 -3.42 2.58 -44.98
C PRO A 652 -2.81 3.96 -44.71
N ILE A 653 -1.52 3.98 -44.36
CA ILE A 653 -0.74 5.21 -44.17
C ILE A 653 -0.32 5.71 -45.56
N LEU A 654 -0.47 7.02 -45.81
CA LEU A 654 -0.12 7.63 -47.09
C LEU A 654 1.20 8.40 -46.98
N CYS A 655 1.91 8.62 -48.10
CA CYS A 655 3.18 9.35 -48.08
C CYS A 655 3.06 10.79 -47.54
N GLU A 656 1.88 11.40 -47.68
CA GLU A 656 1.53 12.71 -47.10
C GLU A 656 1.59 12.75 -45.55
N ASP A 657 1.25 11.65 -44.86
CA ASP A 657 1.22 11.58 -43.38
C ASP A 657 2.60 11.85 -42.77
N TRP A 658 3.66 11.52 -43.51
CA TRP A 658 5.04 11.58 -43.05
C TRP A 658 5.69 12.96 -43.20
N GLY A 659 5.03 13.91 -43.87
CA GLY A 659 5.67 15.13 -44.39
C GLY A 659 6.46 15.95 -43.35
N LYS A 660 5.96 16.06 -42.11
CA LYS A 660 6.63 16.83 -41.05
C LYS A 660 7.81 16.10 -40.41
N ASP A 661 7.75 14.77 -40.31
CA ASP A 661 8.81 13.97 -39.68
C ASP A 661 9.90 13.52 -40.67
N ILE A 662 9.60 13.42 -41.98
CA ILE A 662 10.62 13.32 -43.03
C ILE A 662 11.50 14.58 -43.04
N VAL A 663 10.91 15.78 -42.92
CA VAL A 663 11.66 17.04 -42.82
C VAL A 663 12.53 17.04 -41.55
N ARG A 664 11.95 16.72 -40.39
CA ARG A 664 12.66 16.67 -39.09
C ARG A 664 13.79 15.63 -39.06
N ALA A 665 13.63 14.50 -39.76
CA ALA A 665 14.68 13.49 -39.94
C ALA A 665 15.79 14.02 -40.86
N ARG A 666 15.45 14.65 -42.00
CA ARG A 666 16.43 15.31 -42.89
C ARG A 666 17.23 16.40 -42.17
N GLU A 667 16.61 17.18 -41.30
CA GLU A 667 17.28 18.22 -40.49
C GLU A 667 18.23 17.62 -39.46
N SER A 668 17.80 16.60 -38.71
CA SER A 668 18.68 15.85 -37.80
C SER A 668 19.88 15.22 -38.52
N TYR A 669 19.67 14.66 -39.71
CA TYR A 669 20.73 14.03 -40.51
C TYR A 669 21.75 15.07 -41.02
N LYS A 670 21.27 16.21 -41.56
CA LYS A 670 22.12 17.36 -41.92
C LYS A 670 22.90 17.90 -40.71
N SER A 671 22.28 17.98 -39.54
CA SER A 671 22.93 18.44 -38.30
C SER A 671 24.04 17.51 -37.82
N GLN A 672 24.02 16.22 -38.18
CA GLN A 672 25.08 15.26 -37.82
C GLN A 672 26.25 15.34 -38.81
N ILE A 673 25.97 15.42 -40.12
CA ILE A 673 27.00 15.60 -41.16
C ILE A 673 27.75 16.93 -40.98
N GLY A 674 27.05 17.99 -40.53
CA GLY A 674 27.67 19.29 -40.26
C GLY A 674 28.74 19.31 -39.17
N GLN A 675 28.93 18.23 -38.39
CA GLN A 675 29.96 18.13 -37.35
C GLN A 675 31.18 17.29 -37.78
N SER A 676 31.11 16.56 -38.91
CA SER A 676 32.25 15.79 -39.45
C SER A 676 32.98 16.59 -40.53
N LYS A 677 33.92 17.44 -40.14
CA LYS A 677 34.84 18.15 -41.07
C LYS A 677 36.30 17.72 -41.00
N ASP A 678 36.67 16.89 -40.02
CA ASP A 678 37.96 16.19 -39.99
C ASP A 678 37.79 14.76 -40.50
N GLY A 679 38.74 14.31 -41.33
CA GLY A 679 38.59 13.10 -42.14
C GLY A 679 38.96 11.81 -41.43
N SER A 680 37.98 11.12 -40.83
CA SER A 680 38.11 9.70 -40.44
C SER A 680 36.79 8.94 -40.64
N MET A 681 36.57 8.42 -41.86
CA MET A 681 35.45 7.50 -42.12
C MET A 681 35.73 6.09 -41.56
N GLY A 682 34.67 5.41 -41.11
CA GLY A 682 34.69 3.96 -40.83
C GLY A 682 34.68 3.55 -39.36
N SER A 683 33.59 3.82 -38.62
CA SER A 683 33.17 3.03 -37.42
C SER A 683 31.92 3.59 -36.71
N ASN A 684 31.82 4.91 -36.54
CA ASN A 684 30.93 5.55 -35.56
C ASN A 684 29.42 5.66 -35.93
N ILE A 685 28.86 4.75 -36.74
CA ILE A 685 27.42 4.75 -37.11
C ILE A 685 26.53 4.05 -36.04
N LEU A 686 27.15 3.44 -35.04
CA LEU A 686 26.49 2.74 -33.93
C LEU A 686 26.77 3.42 -32.58
N ASN A 687 25.74 3.53 -31.75
CA ASN A 687 25.74 3.96 -30.33
C ASN A 687 25.95 5.46 -30.04
N SER A 688 24.92 6.28 -30.28
CA SER A 688 24.74 7.56 -29.55
C SER A 688 23.67 7.42 -28.44
N SER A 689 23.85 8.15 -27.33
CA SER A 689 23.05 7.98 -26.08
C SER A 689 21.80 8.89 -26.01
N PRO A 690 20.79 8.53 -25.21
CA PRO A 690 19.43 9.06 -25.35
C PRO A 690 19.27 10.52 -24.88
N LYS A 691 19.02 11.42 -25.84
CA LYS A 691 18.38 12.73 -25.63
C LYS A 691 17.45 13.03 -26.80
N MET A 692 16.14 13.02 -26.53
CA MET A 692 15.06 13.03 -27.52
C MET A 692 15.06 11.79 -28.44
N GLY A 693 13.92 11.53 -29.08
CA GLY A 693 13.73 10.39 -29.97
C GLY A 693 14.37 10.66 -31.33
N ASN A 694 15.62 10.24 -31.52
CA ASN A 694 16.24 10.26 -32.83
C ASN A 694 15.58 9.20 -33.73
N PHE A 695 14.79 9.66 -34.70
CA PHE A 695 14.22 8.82 -35.75
C PHE A 695 15.36 8.14 -36.53
N ARG A 696 15.46 6.81 -36.41
CA ARG A 696 16.33 5.99 -37.26
C ARG A 696 15.46 5.39 -38.37
N MET A 697 15.25 6.16 -39.44
CA MET A 697 14.82 5.59 -40.72
C MET A 697 16.06 5.04 -41.43
N ASP A 698 16.00 3.81 -41.94
CA ASP A 698 17.00 3.34 -42.89
C ASP A 698 16.75 4.01 -44.24
N VAL A 699 17.74 4.77 -44.73
CA VAL A 699 17.61 5.61 -45.93
C VAL A 699 17.38 4.75 -47.19
N THR A 700 17.91 3.53 -47.20
CA THR A 700 17.72 2.51 -48.25
C THR A 700 16.26 2.10 -48.48
N LEU A 701 15.35 2.31 -47.52
CA LEU A 701 13.91 2.05 -47.71
C LEU A 701 13.18 3.17 -48.47
N LEU A 702 13.80 4.34 -48.68
CA LEU A 702 13.19 5.45 -49.42
C LEU A 702 13.55 5.47 -50.91
N GLU A 703 14.67 4.84 -51.32
CA GLU A 703 15.09 4.78 -52.72
C GLU A 703 14.31 3.75 -53.56
N GLY A 704 13.56 2.85 -52.91
CA GLY A 704 12.67 1.88 -53.56
C GLY A 704 11.22 2.36 -53.77
N CYS A 705 10.92 3.64 -53.51
CA CYS A 705 9.57 4.24 -53.59
C CYS A 705 9.60 5.64 -54.24
N ALA A 706 10.35 5.79 -55.32
CA ALA A 706 10.43 6.98 -56.17
C ALA A 706 9.94 6.68 -57.59
#